data_AF-A0A4E9DRW7-F1
#
_entry.id   AF-A0A4E9DRW7-F1
#
_cell.length_a   1.000
_cell.length_b   1.000
_cell.length_c   1.000
_cell.angle_alpha   90.00
_cell.angle_beta   90.00
_cell.angle_gamma   90.00
#
_symmetry.space_group_name_H-M   'P 1'
#
loop_
_entity.id
_entity.type
_entity.pdbx_description
1 polymer ?
#
loop_
_entity_poly.entity_id
_entity_poly.type
_entity_poly.pdbx_seq_one_letter_code
_entity_poly.pdbx_strand_id
1 'polypeptide(L)'
;MTTQNFKNEKDIPVSHQDFPGTERDMPNPQATRDELPEAGGNSRTYQGSGKLKGKRALITGGDSGIGAASALLFGREGTSDIVIAYLPEEEKDAQDTKKQVEGEGAKVHLISLDLSKQENCRKLVDFAVEKMKGIDILFNNAAYQMVVKDIKDLPEEQWIHTFNINIHSFFYVSKYALPHMKEGATIINNASINAYIGRPDLLDYTSTKGAIVSFTRGLSNQYVSKGIRVNAVAPGPVWTPLIPATMDDEAQKNFTAPMGRPAQPSEIATCIVFLASSDSSCVSGQTIHCNGGTICLLNLHSLVMRLINTQTLQLEFYHGGSRRYAILSHVWGNDEVTFQDMTSVDPAEALELDRYSKLRESCKLARSLKMDYLWIDTCCIDKSSSAELSEAINSMFRWYAESTICLAFLQDVPPSESEEEKKRAFRGSRWFSRGWTLQELIAPGKVIFYGQDWKPLGNRSELKDYIKLVTGISEELLDSTHHMMEIKQRQLGQYSIAEKMYWAAGRETTRPEDIAYCLLGIFDINMPLLYGEGQIKAFKRLQEEIIKSTDDESIYAWRQPRYRVEGKTYWSLLANSPSAFDIDHVAKDLNGLVPKKSKYLSLRSGVSTSMTNRGLELELSLTPFPIDKSGSIFLAFLNCEFRQGQTSINPAILLQRAAWDKDSHFVRIRPDILALSMMNSIILPDELLNMMRGGQTLILKEAIPRQIFVPHNTPDLRYLKGVIFRPEIKGLKDESKIIVRVRSRSPTWQYFVDTRQGPSQTAESYEINFDLAPGPSLGSLQEPIVLGVLELDLGSADSKQCLVMGLEPLLPNPFQTTPLYFLPWYAFEEQAWIARQDFTRVLDKPQRRLEWRVLDMIRATIGIESRYSSLFYSLTLEIDSKRKTNSWFQ
;
A
#
# COMPACT_ATOMS: atom_id res chain seq x y z
N MET A 1 -12.09 -18.85 -30.01
CA MET A 1 -12.16 -18.72 -31.48
C MET A 1 -10.78 -19.01 -32.03
N THR A 2 -10.61 -20.03 -32.88
CA THR A 2 -9.31 -20.35 -33.50
C THR A 2 -9.02 -19.41 -34.68
N THR A 3 -7.74 -19.10 -34.90
CA THR A 3 -7.21 -18.21 -35.95
C THR A 3 -7.56 -18.61 -37.40
N GLN A 4 -8.19 -19.76 -37.62
CA GLN A 4 -8.65 -20.22 -38.94
C GLN A 4 -9.98 -19.58 -39.38
N ASN A 5 -10.67 -18.85 -38.50
CA ASN A 5 -12.02 -18.32 -38.75
C ASN A 5 -12.08 -16.91 -39.36
N PHE A 6 -10.97 -16.22 -39.59
CA PHE A 6 -10.92 -14.89 -40.21
C PHE A 6 -10.09 -14.96 -41.50
N LYS A 7 -10.72 -15.40 -42.61
CA LYS A 7 -10.01 -15.68 -43.88
C LYS A 7 -9.71 -14.44 -44.73
N ASN A 8 -10.39 -13.31 -44.50
CA ASN A 8 -10.35 -12.15 -45.42
C ASN A 8 -9.58 -10.93 -44.88
N GLU A 9 -9.06 -10.97 -43.65
CA GLU A 9 -8.45 -9.80 -42.97
C GLU A 9 -6.96 -10.00 -42.61
N LYS A 10 -6.33 -11.10 -43.07
CA LYS A 10 -4.95 -11.44 -42.69
C LYS A 10 -3.87 -10.71 -43.47
N ASP A 11 -4.21 -10.18 -44.65
CA ASP A 11 -3.22 -9.64 -45.59
C ASP A 11 -3.49 -8.16 -45.84
N ILE A 12 -3.09 -7.32 -44.88
CA ILE A 12 -3.05 -5.87 -45.11
C ILE A 12 -1.85 -5.56 -46.00
N PRO A 13 -2.05 -4.95 -47.18
CA PRO A 13 -0.94 -4.64 -48.07
C PRO A 13 -0.10 -3.49 -47.51
N VAL A 14 1.21 -3.60 -47.69
CA VAL A 14 2.13 -2.47 -47.45
C VAL A 14 1.82 -1.38 -48.48
N SER A 15 1.54 -0.17 -47.99
CA SER A 15 1.23 0.99 -48.83
C SER A 15 1.72 2.28 -48.16
N HIS A 16 1.90 3.34 -48.95
CA HIS A 16 2.43 4.61 -48.49
C HIS A 16 1.52 5.75 -48.91
N GLN A 17 1.33 6.70 -48.01
CA GLN A 17 0.63 7.95 -48.27
C GLN A 17 1.41 9.11 -47.62
N ASP A 18 1.21 10.32 -48.11
CA ASP A 18 1.70 11.51 -47.41
C ASP A 18 0.79 11.80 -46.21
N PHE A 19 1.38 12.20 -45.07
CA PHE A 19 0.62 12.63 -43.89
C PHE A 19 -0.29 13.83 -44.24
N PRO A 20 -1.57 13.86 -43.80
CA PRO A 20 -2.22 13.00 -42.80
C PRO A 20 -2.74 11.65 -43.29
N GLY A 21 -2.65 11.36 -44.59
CA GLY A 21 -3.31 10.23 -45.24
C GLY A 21 -4.82 10.42 -45.39
N THR A 22 -5.46 9.64 -46.26
CA THR A 22 -6.92 9.61 -46.42
C THR A 22 -7.43 8.17 -46.44
N GLU A 23 -8.63 7.95 -45.90
CA GLU A 23 -9.29 6.66 -45.88
C GLU A 23 -9.71 6.23 -47.28
N ARG A 24 -10.11 7.18 -48.14
CA ARG A 24 -10.46 6.89 -49.54
C ARG A 24 -9.30 6.31 -50.35
N ASP A 25 -8.08 6.75 -50.06
CA ASP A 25 -6.88 6.32 -50.77
C ASP A 25 -6.23 5.08 -50.13
N MET A 26 -6.83 4.50 -49.09
CA MET A 26 -6.35 3.25 -48.52
C MET A 26 -6.47 2.11 -49.55
N PRO A 27 -5.54 1.14 -49.55
CA PRO A 27 -5.66 -0.03 -50.42
C PRO A 27 -6.74 -0.99 -49.91
N ASN A 28 -7.16 -1.93 -50.77
CA ASN A 28 -8.07 -3.00 -50.34
C ASN A 28 -7.33 -4.01 -49.44
N PRO A 29 -7.96 -4.49 -48.34
CA PRO A 29 -9.31 -4.16 -47.91
C PRO A 29 -9.43 -2.76 -47.27
N GLN A 30 -10.52 -2.05 -47.59
CA GLN A 30 -10.86 -0.77 -46.95
C GLN A 30 -11.16 -0.94 -45.46
N ALA A 31 -10.96 0.12 -44.69
CA ALA A 31 -11.32 0.15 -43.28
C ALA A 31 -12.85 0.07 -43.10
N THR A 32 -13.34 -0.84 -42.26
CA THR A 32 -14.79 -0.99 -42.05
C THR A 32 -15.29 -0.14 -40.88
N ARG A 33 -16.36 0.63 -41.10
CA ARG A 33 -16.91 1.58 -40.11
C ARG A 33 -17.99 0.98 -39.20
N ASP A 34 -18.70 -0.05 -39.68
CA ASP A 34 -19.86 -0.62 -38.99
C ASP A 34 -20.02 -2.14 -39.14
N GLU A 35 -19.19 -2.80 -39.93
CA GLU A 35 -19.16 -4.27 -40.04
C GLU A 35 -18.31 -4.86 -38.90
N LEU A 36 -18.86 -5.84 -38.19
CA LEU A 36 -18.19 -6.57 -37.11
C LEU A 36 -17.88 -8.00 -37.57
N PRO A 37 -16.61 -8.46 -37.47
CA PRO A 37 -16.25 -9.83 -37.83
C PRO A 37 -16.95 -10.89 -36.96
N GLU A 38 -17.46 -11.95 -37.59
CA GLU A 38 -18.06 -13.12 -36.93
C GLU A 38 -17.29 -14.42 -37.21
N ALA A 39 -17.63 -15.48 -36.49
CA ALA A 39 -17.02 -16.79 -36.70
C ALA A 39 -17.32 -17.32 -38.12
N GLY A 40 -16.29 -17.88 -38.77
CA GLY A 40 -16.41 -18.48 -40.11
C GLY A 40 -16.13 -17.53 -41.26
N GLY A 41 -15.67 -16.30 -40.99
CA GLY A 41 -15.25 -15.33 -42.00
C GLY A 41 -16.38 -14.43 -42.53
N ASN A 42 -17.55 -14.48 -41.89
CA ASN A 42 -18.66 -13.57 -42.15
C ASN A 42 -18.48 -12.28 -41.34
N SER A 43 -19.19 -11.22 -41.73
CA SER A 43 -19.36 -10.01 -40.93
C SER A 43 -20.84 -9.77 -40.67
N ARG A 44 -21.13 -9.03 -39.60
CA ARG A 44 -22.47 -8.48 -39.36
C ARG A 44 -22.41 -6.97 -39.26
N THR A 45 -23.41 -6.31 -39.83
CA THR A 45 -23.61 -4.88 -39.64
C THR A 45 -24.02 -4.58 -38.19
N TYR A 46 -23.40 -3.58 -37.57
CA TYR A 46 -23.73 -3.11 -36.23
C TYR A 46 -25.19 -2.60 -36.16
N GLN A 47 -25.93 -3.06 -35.17
CA GLN A 47 -27.33 -2.67 -34.92
C GLN A 47 -27.41 -1.75 -33.70
N GLY A 48 -27.91 -0.53 -33.90
CA GLY A 48 -28.17 0.42 -32.82
C GLY A 48 -29.33 -0.02 -31.92
N SER A 49 -29.27 0.34 -30.65
CA SER A 49 -30.30 0.03 -29.64
C SER A 49 -30.81 1.27 -28.90
N GLY A 50 -30.46 2.46 -29.39
CA GLY A 50 -30.88 3.75 -28.84
C GLY A 50 -30.12 4.17 -27.59
N LYS A 51 -28.89 3.66 -27.37
CA LYS A 51 -28.08 3.91 -26.16
C LYS A 51 -27.69 5.37 -25.97
N LEU A 52 -27.61 6.13 -27.06
CA LEU A 52 -27.16 7.53 -27.10
C LEU A 52 -28.28 8.47 -27.54
N LYS A 53 -29.55 8.05 -27.39
CA LYS A 53 -30.71 8.81 -27.83
C LYS A 53 -30.70 10.24 -27.30
N GLY A 54 -30.67 11.21 -28.22
CA GLY A 54 -30.71 12.64 -27.92
C GLY A 54 -29.43 13.22 -27.30
N LYS A 55 -28.32 12.46 -27.28
CA LYS A 55 -27.02 12.97 -26.84
C LYS A 55 -26.38 13.84 -27.93
N ARG A 56 -25.41 14.66 -27.53
CA ARG A 56 -24.63 15.53 -28.41
C ARG A 56 -23.15 15.23 -28.26
N ALA A 57 -22.49 14.92 -29.37
CA ALA A 57 -21.11 14.44 -29.38
C ALA A 57 -20.14 15.40 -30.07
N LEU A 58 -18.97 15.62 -29.48
CA LEU A 58 -17.83 16.30 -30.08
C LEU A 58 -16.70 15.28 -30.28
N ILE A 59 -16.26 15.08 -31.53
CA ILE A 59 -15.23 14.09 -31.89
C ILE A 59 -14.08 14.81 -32.62
N THR A 60 -12.84 14.63 -32.14
CA THR A 60 -11.64 15.09 -32.85
C THR A 60 -11.05 13.97 -33.72
N GLY A 61 -10.64 14.27 -34.95
CA GLY A 61 -10.23 13.24 -35.93
C GLY A 61 -11.39 12.28 -36.26
N GLY A 62 -12.59 12.83 -36.45
CA GLY A 62 -13.80 12.05 -36.71
C GLY A 62 -14.11 11.83 -38.20
N ASP A 63 -13.25 12.31 -39.08
CA ASP A 63 -13.31 12.20 -40.54
C ASP A 63 -13.02 10.78 -41.03
N SER A 64 -12.11 10.05 -40.36
CA SER A 64 -11.61 8.74 -40.76
C SER A 64 -11.35 7.79 -39.57
N GLY A 65 -11.03 6.53 -39.87
CA GLY A 65 -10.60 5.49 -38.94
C GLY A 65 -11.54 5.29 -37.77
N ILE A 66 -10.96 5.19 -36.56
CA ILE A 66 -11.71 4.96 -35.30
C ILE A 66 -12.73 6.08 -35.05
N GLY A 67 -12.40 7.32 -35.41
CA GLY A 67 -13.29 8.47 -35.24
C GLY A 67 -14.52 8.39 -36.14
N ALA A 68 -14.34 8.09 -37.43
CA ALA A 68 -15.45 7.94 -38.38
C ALA A 68 -16.38 6.77 -38.02
N ALA A 69 -15.80 5.62 -37.64
CA ALA A 69 -16.58 4.48 -37.16
C ALA A 69 -17.39 4.84 -35.91
N SER A 70 -16.78 5.56 -34.96
CA SER A 70 -17.48 6.02 -33.74
C SER A 70 -18.60 7.01 -34.04
N ALA A 71 -18.39 7.95 -34.96
CA ALA A 71 -19.41 8.90 -35.38
C ALA A 71 -20.62 8.18 -36.01
N LEU A 72 -20.38 7.20 -36.88
CA LEU A 72 -21.43 6.38 -37.50
C LEU A 72 -22.21 5.59 -36.46
N LEU A 73 -21.53 4.91 -35.54
CA LEU A 73 -22.21 4.13 -34.50
C LEU A 73 -22.96 5.04 -33.51
N PHE A 74 -22.46 6.25 -33.24
CA PHE A 74 -23.18 7.25 -32.45
C PHE A 74 -24.48 7.70 -33.15
N GLY A 75 -24.44 7.89 -34.47
CA GLY A 75 -25.65 8.13 -35.28
C GLY A 75 -26.67 7.00 -35.13
N ARG A 76 -26.24 5.74 -35.30
CA ARG A 76 -27.09 4.55 -35.12
C ARG A 76 -27.67 4.40 -33.72
N GLU A 77 -26.94 4.84 -32.70
CA GLU A 77 -27.40 4.81 -31.31
C GLU A 77 -28.31 6.00 -30.94
N GLY A 78 -28.63 6.88 -31.89
CA GLY A 78 -29.65 7.92 -31.76
C GLY A 78 -29.16 9.28 -31.27
N THR A 79 -27.86 9.58 -31.43
CA THR A 79 -27.29 10.91 -31.13
C THR A 79 -28.02 11.99 -31.95
N SER A 80 -28.32 13.15 -31.37
CA SER A 80 -29.04 14.22 -32.08
C SER A 80 -28.12 15.05 -32.97
N ASP A 81 -26.93 15.39 -32.46
CA ASP A 81 -25.97 16.27 -33.11
C ASP A 81 -24.54 15.77 -32.86
N ILE A 82 -23.71 15.79 -33.90
CA ILE A 82 -22.29 15.42 -33.86
C ILE A 82 -21.45 16.53 -34.50
N VAL A 83 -20.43 17.00 -33.78
CA VAL A 83 -19.39 17.89 -34.31
C VAL A 83 -18.13 17.07 -34.57
N ILE A 84 -17.59 17.19 -35.78
CA ILE A 84 -16.37 16.50 -36.22
C ILE A 84 -15.30 17.55 -36.56
N ALA A 85 -14.16 17.46 -35.89
CA ALA A 85 -12.96 18.23 -36.20
C ALA A 85 -11.92 17.38 -36.94
N TYR A 86 -11.26 17.96 -37.94
CA TYR A 86 -10.32 17.29 -38.84
C TYR A 86 -9.39 18.33 -39.50
N LEU A 87 -8.37 17.90 -40.25
CA LEU A 87 -7.49 18.80 -40.99
C LEU A 87 -8.10 19.17 -42.36
N PRO A 88 -7.82 20.37 -42.91
CA PRO A 88 -8.37 20.79 -44.22
C PRO A 88 -8.15 19.80 -45.36
N GLU A 89 -7.03 19.07 -45.35
CA GLU A 89 -6.66 18.05 -46.32
C GLU A 89 -7.64 16.85 -46.32
N GLU A 90 -8.28 16.57 -45.18
CA GLU A 90 -9.18 15.43 -44.94
C GLU A 90 -10.67 15.77 -45.21
N GLU A 91 -10.97 16.96 -45.76
CA GLU A 91 -12.35 17.46 -45.99
C GLU A 91 -13.26 16.46 -46.70
N LYS A 92 -12.70 15.75 -47.67
CA LYS A 92 -13.40 14.73 -48.42
C LYS A 92 -13.88 13.61 -47.49
N ASP A 93 -13.03 13.04 -46.65
CA ASP A 93 -13.39 11.95 -45.75
C ASP A 93 -14.40 12.42 -44.70
N ALA A 94 -14.24 13.66 -44.21
CA ALA A 94 -15.20 14.29 -43.30
C ALA A 94 -16.60 14.40 -43.90
N GLN A 95 -16.72 14.78 -45.18
CA GLN A 95 -18.01 14.85 -45.88
C GLN A 95 -18.65 13.48 -46.09
N ASP A 96 -17.86 12.43 -46.33
CA ASP A 96 -18.38 11.07 -46.46
C ASP A 96 -18.90 10.56 -45.12
N THR A 97 -18.15 10.79 -44.04
CA THR A 97 -18.59 10.44 -42.68
C THR A 97 -19.86 11.20 -42.33
N LYS A 98 -19.92 12.50 -42.61
CA LYS A 98 -21.13 13.31 -42.44
C LYS A 98 -22.33 12.71 -43.16
N LYS A 99 -22.18 12.37 -44.44
CA LYS A 99 -23.27 11.78 -45.23
C LYS A 99 -23.78 10.47 -44.65
N GLN A 100 -22.88 9.59 -44.19
CA GLN A 100 -23.26 8.31 -43.58
C GLN A 100 -24.01 8.52 -42.26
N VAL A 101 -23.49 9.39 -41.39
CA VAL A 101 -24.08 9.69 -40.08
C VAL A 101 -25.43 10.41 -40.20
N GLU A 102 -25.57 11.36 -41.13
CA GLU A 102 -26.85 12.03 -41.41
C GLU A 102 -27.90 11.05 -41.95
N GLY A 103 -27.47 10.00 -42.65
CA GLY A 103 -28.32 8.88 -43.06
C GLY A 103 -28.94 8.12 -41.89
N GLU A 104 -28.30 8.12 -40.72
CA GLU A 104 -28.81 7.51 -39.48
C GLU A 104 -29.69 8.46 -38.65
N GLY A 105 -29.86 9.71 -39.10
CA GLY A 105 -30.77 10.71 -38.50
C GLY A 105 -30.12 11.71 -37.53
N ALA A 106 -28.81 11.64 -37.31
CA ALA A 106 -28.07 12.64 -36.53
C ALA A 106 -27.67 13.84 -37.39
N LYS A 107 -27.67 15.06 -36.84
CA LYS A 107 -27.14 16.24 -37.54
C LYS A 107 -25.62 16.30 -37.41
N VAL A 108 -24.91 16.60 -38.50
CA VAL A 108 -23.44 16.67 -38.47
C VAL A 108 -22.90 18.05 -38.83
N HIS A 109 -22.03 18.55 -37.97
CA HIS A 109 -21.33 19.81 -38.12
C HIS A 109 -19.83 19.56 -38.29
N LEU A 110 -19.29 20.03 -39.40
CA LEU A 110 -17.89 19.86 -39.76
C LEU A 110 -17.12 21.15 -39.48
N ILE A 111 -15.90 21.01 -38.95
CA ILE A 111 -14.96 22.13 -38.77
C ILE A 111 -13.53 21.67 -39.04
N SER A 112 -12.92 22.23 -40.08
CA SER A 112 -11.52 21.99 -40.43
C SER A 112 -10.59 22.94 -39.65
N LEU A 113 -9.67 22.42 -38.83
CA LEU A 113 -8.68 23.21 -38.09
C LEU A 113 -7.51 22.36 -37.57
N ASP A 114 -6.35 22.99 -37.36
CA ASP A 114 -5.19 22.35 -36.75
C ASP A 114 -5.25 22.45 -35.21
N LEU A 115 -5.40 21.31 -34.54
CA LEU A 115 -5.48 21.19 -33.09
C LEU A 115 -4.13 21.32 -32.37
N SER A 116 -3.01 21.42 -33.08
CA SER A 116 -1.70 21.74 -32.49
C SER A 116 -1.67 23.14 -31.87
N LYS A 117 -2.62 24.01 -32.24
CA LYS A 117 -2.74 25.40 -31.76
C LYS A 117 -3.84 25.52 -30.70
N GLN A 118 -3.51 26.17 -29.58
CA GLN A 118 -4.43 26.39 -28.47
C GLN A 118 -5.68 27.19 -28.89
N GLU A 119 -5.53 28.22 -29.72
CA GLU A 119 -6.66 29.06 -30.16
C GLU A 119 -7.68 28.24 -30.95
N ASN A 120 -7.21 27.29 -31.76
CA ASN A 120 -8.07 26.41 -32.55
C ASN A 120 -8.82 25.41 -31.65
N CYS A 121 -8.17 24.88 -30.60
CA CYS A 121 -8.86 24.05 -29.61
C CYS A 121 -10.02 24.79 -28.92
N ARG A 122 -9.86 26.09 -28.64
CA ARG A 122 -10.94 26.93 -28.11
C ARG A 122 -12.05 27.13 -29.14
N LYS A 123 -11.69 27.55 -30.36
CA LYS A 123 -12.65 27.76 -31.47
C LYS A 123 -13.49 26.51 -31.73
N LEU A 124 -12.89 25.32 -31.64
CA LEU A 124 -13.62 24.06 -31.78
C LEU A 124 -14.74 23.93 -30.76
N VAL A 125 -14.43 24.16 -29.47
CA VAL A 125 -15.44 24.04 -28.42
C VAL A 125 -16.50 25.14 -28.55
N ASP A 126 -16.11 26.38 -28.86
CA ASP A 126 -17.04 27.48 -29.08
C ASP A 126 -18.03 27.15 -30.22
N PHE A 127 -17.52 26.62 -31.34
CA PHE A 127 -18.32 26.15 -32.46
C PHE A 127 -19.25 25.00 -32.05
N ALA A 128 -18.75 24.02 -31.29
CA ALA A 128 -19.56 22.90 -30.82
C ALA A 128 -20.72 23.34 -29.92
N VAL A 129 -20.46 24.29 -29.02
CA VAL A 129 -21.48 24.87 -28.13
C VAL A 129 -22.48 25.72 -28.92
N GLU A 130 -22.04 26.48 -29.92
CA GLU A 130 -22.92 27.25 -30.80
C GLU A 130 -23.91 26.34 -31.54
N LYS A 131 -23.43 25.23 -32.12
CA LYS A 131 -24.27 24.31 -32.90
C LYS A 131 -25.16 23.43 -32.04
N MET A 132 -24.62 22.84 -30.97
CA MET A 132 -25.30 21.79 -30.19
C MET A 132 -25.92 22.31 -28.87
N LYS A 133 -25.62 23.55 -28.46
CA LYS A 133 -26.08 24.17 -27.19
C LYS A 133 -25.66 23.39 -25.93
N GLY A 134 -24.54 22.68 -26.00
CA GLY A 134 -23.96 21.87 -24.92
C GLY A 134 -23.34 20.58 -25.43
N ILE A 135 -22.56 19.91 -24.57
CA ILE A 135 -21.78 18.73 -24.93
C ILE A 135 -22.08 17.62 -23.93
N ASP A 136 -22.52 16.46 -24.41
CA ASP A 136 -22.78 15.30 -23.55
C ASP A 136 -21.67 14.24 -23.68
N ILE A 137 -21.04 14.14 -24.85
CA ILE A 137 -19.94 13.22 -25.14
C ILE A 137 -18.80 14.02 -25.77
N LEU A 138 -17.61 13.96 -25.18
CA LEU A 138 -16.37 14.42 -25.81
C LEU A 138 -15.48 13.21 -26.09
N PHE A 139 -15.17 12.96 -27.35
CA PHE A 139 -14.20 11.94 -27.75
C PHE A 139 -12.94 12.62 -28.30
N ASN A 140 -11.91 12.72 -27.46
CA ASN A 140 -10.59 13.16 -27.89
C ASN A 140 -9.89 11.99 -28.59
N ASN A 141 -9.77 12.06 -29.92
CA ASN A 141 -9.29 10.96 -30.74
C ASN A 141 -8.15 11.33 -31.71
N ALA A 142 -8.09 12.57 -32.19
CA ALA A 142 -7.03 13.05 -33.08
C ALA A 142 -5.62 12.74 -32.53
N ALA A 143 -4.72 12.28 -33.39
CA ALA A 143 -3.35 11.97 -33.02
C ALA A 143 -2.39 12.10 -34.21
N TYR A 144 -1.14 12.40 -33.90
CA TYR A 144 0.01 12.36 -34.79
C TYR A 144 0.99 11.28 -34.31
N GLN A 145 1.58 10.54 -35.25
CA GLN A 145 2.68 9.61 -34.99
C GLN A 145 3.63 9.64 -36.18
N MET A 146 4.92 9.42 -35.97
CA MET A 146 5.89 9.23 -37.04
C MET A 146 7.04 8.38 -36.54
N VAL A 147 7.39 7.32 -37.28
CA VAL A 147 8.39 6.34 -36.85
C VAL A 147 9.79 6.95 -36.87
N VAL A 148 10.50 6.84 -35.74
CA VAL A 148 11.93 7.17 -35.61
C VAL A 148 12.60 6.10 -34.75
N LYS A 149 13.60 5.41 -35.30
CA LYS A 149 14.19 4.20 -34.70
C LYS A 149 15.09 4.47 -33.50
N ASP A 150 15.78 5.60 -33.47
CA ASP A 150 16.71 5.99 -32.40
C ASP A 150 16.39 7.42 -31.93
N ILE A 151 16.41 7.64 -30.62
CA ILE A 151 16.16 8.95 -30.00
C ILE A 151 17.15 10.02 -30.51
N LYS A 152 18.38 9.66 -30.88
CA LYS A 152 19.37 10.59 -31.44
C LYS A 152 18.92 11.24 -32.75
N ASP A 153 18.03 10.56 -33.49
CA ASP A 153 17.53 11.00 -34.78
C ASP A 153 16.14 11.66 -34.67
N LEU A 154 15.55 11.68 -33.46
CA LEU A 154 14.23 12.25 -33.22
C LEU A 154 14.30 13.78 -33.17
N PRO A 155 13.75 14.51 -34.16
CA PRO A 155 13.83 15.96 -34.17
C PRO A 155 13.02 16.56 -33.02
N GLU A 156 13.53 17.61 -32.39
CA GLU A 156 12.82 18.32 -31.32
C GLU A 156 11.49 18.89 -31.82
N GLU A 157 11.43 19.31 -33.08
CA GLU A 157 10.21 19.78 -33.74
C GLU A 157 9.14 18.69 -33.79
N GLN A 158 9.52 17.44 -34.12
CA GLN A 158 8.60 16.31 -34.12
C GLN A 158 8.12 16.03 -32.69
N TRP A 159 9.03 15.98 -31.71
CA TRP A 159 8.67 15.77 -30.30
C TRP A 159 7.62 16.79 -29.84
N ILE A 160 7.86 18.08 -30.09
CA ILE A 160 6.94 19.16 -29.71
C ILE A 160 5.60 19.03 -30.46
N HIS A 161 5.64 18.75 -31.76
CA HIS A 161 4.44 18.59 -32.58
C HIS A 161 3.56 17.41 -32.09
N THR A 162 4.18 16.25 -31.84
CA THR A 162 3.51 15.06 -31.29
C THR A 162 2.83 15.37 -29.96
N PHE A 163 3.48 16.09 -29.04
CA PHE A 163 2.87 16.50 -27.76
C PHE A 163 1.75 17.54 -27.93
N ASN A 164 1.94 18.52 -28.82
CA ASN A 164 0.93 19.55 -29.08
C ASN A 164 -0.39 18.95 -29.59
N ILE A 165 -0.30 17.97 -30.49
CA ILE A 165 -1.49 17.29 -31.01
C ILE A 165 -2.02 16.27 -30.00
N ASN A 166 -1.19 15.37 -29.47
CA ASN A 166 -1.71 14.18 -28.78
C ASN A 166 -2.14 14.42 -27.33
N ILE A 167 -1.59 15.42 -26.64
CA ILE A 167 -1.94 15.66 -25.23
C ILE A 167 -2.29 17.12 -24.91
N HIS A 168 -1.60 18.11 -25.51
CA HIS A 168 -2.00 19.50 -25.28
C HIS A 168 -3.39 19.79 -25.85
N SER A 169 -3.72 19.29 -27.05
CA SER A 169 -5.07 19.44 -27.60
C SER A 169 -6.13 18.78 -26.70
N PHE A 170 -5.86 17.58 -26.17
CA PHE A 170 -6.77 16.87 -25.24
C PHE A 170 -6.99 17.69 -23.97
N PHE A 171 -5.92 18.29 -23.43
CA PHE A 171 -6.01 19.20 -22.30
C PHE A 171 -6.86 20.43 -22.62
N TYR A 172 -6.58 21.14 -23.71
CA TYR A 172 -7.29 22.38 -24.06
C TYR A 172 -8.76 22.14 -24.40
N VAL A 173 -9.05 21.16 -25.27
CA VAL A 173 -10.43 20.82 -25.65
C VAL A 173 -11.22 20.39 -24.42
N SER A 174 -10.68 19.50 -23.58
CA SER A 174 -11.36 19.10 -22.34
C SER A 174 -11.57 20.29 -21.39
N LYS A 175 -10.54 21.11 -21.17
CA LYS A 175 -10.62 22.31 -20.31
C LYS A 175 -11.72 23.27 -20.76
N TYR A 176 -11.86 23.48 -22.06
CA TYR A 176 -12.88 24.40 -22.60
C TYR A 176 -14.26 23.75 -22.70
N ALA A 177 -14.36 22.43 -22.89
CA ALA A 177 -15.63 21.72 -22.99
C ALA A 177 -16.32 21.54 -21.63
N LEU A 178 -15.57 21.26 -20.56
CA LEU A 178 -16.09 20.94 -19.23
C LEU A 178 -17.12 21.96 -18.67
N PRO A 179 -16.96 23.29 -18.82
CA PRO A 179 -17.99 24.27 -18.46
C PRO A 179 -19.35 24.08 -19.13
N HIS A 180 -19.41 23.37 -20.26
CA HIS A 180 -20.61 23.12 -21.05
C HIS A 180 -21.12 21.68 -20.94
N MET A 181 -20.46 20.85 -20.12
CA MET A 181 -20.84 19.47 -19.82
C MET A 181 -21.62 19.42 -18.50
N LYS A 182 -22.67 18.58 -18.46
CA LYS A 182 -23.54 18.42 -17.29
C LYS A 182 -23.37 17.04 -16.66
N GLU A 183 -23.96 16.84 -15.48
CA GLU A 183 -24.08 15.51 -14.87
C GLU A 183 -24.66 14.49 -15.88
N GLY A 184 -24.03 13.31 -15.94
CA GLY A 184 -24.33 12.28 -16.93
C GLY A 184 -23.57 12.41 -18.26
N ALA A 185 -22.74 13.44 -18.42
CA ALA A 185 -21.83 13.57 -19.57
C ALA A 185 -20.56 12.71 -19.40
N THR A 186 -19.84 12.50 -20.49
CA THR A 186 -18.61 11.71 -20.46
C THR A 186 -17.53 12.19 -21.43
N ILE A 187 -16.27 12.02 -21.01
CA ILE A 187 -15.09 12.23 -21.83
C ILE A 187 -14.43 10.87 -22.08
N ILE A 188 -14.12 10.61 -23.34
CA ILE A 188 -13.39 9.41 -23.79
C ILE A 188 -12.11 9.90 -24.45
N ASN A 189 -10.98 9.32 -24.05
CA ASN A 189 -9.68 9.65 -24.61
C ASN A 189 -9.11 8.43 -25.36
N ASN A 190 -8.72 8.62 -26.62
CA ASN A 190 -8.08 7.56 -27.40
C ASN A 190 -6.58 7.49 -27.05
N ALA A 191 -6.22 6.54 -26.17
CA ALA A 191 -4.84 6.25 -25.81
C ALA A 191 -4.21 5.32 -26.87
N SER A 192 -3.47 4.31 -26.45
CA SER A 192 -2.89 3.27 -27.32
C SER A 192 -2.34 2.15 -26.44
N ILE A 193 -2.25 0.94 -26.99
CA ILE A 193 -1.45 -0.14 -26.40
C ILE A 193 0.00 0.28 -26.13
N ASN A 194 0.56 1.19 -26.94
CA ASN A 194 1.94 1.64 -26.83
C ASN A 194 2.27 2.22 -25.46
N ALA A 195 1.30 2.86 -24.80
CA ALA A 195 1.46 3.38 -23.43
C ALA A 195 1.78 2.30 -22.39
N TYR A 196 1.48 1.03 -22.69
CA TYR A 196 1.63 -0.11 -21.79
C TYR A 196 2.76 -1.05 -22.19
N ILE A 197 3.06 -1.16 -23.49
CA ILE A 197 4.11 -2.07 -24.00
C ILE A 197 5.45 -1.38 -24.27
N GLY A 198 5.49 -0.04 -24.29
CA GLY A 198 6.73 0.72 -24.47
C GLY A 198 7.38 0.52 -25.85
N ARG A 199 6.64 0.84 -26.93
CA ARG A 199 7.13 0.63 -28.30
C ARG A 199 8.29 1.61 -28.64
N PRO A 200 9.51 1.12 -28.93
CA PRO A 200 10.72 1.95 -28.96
C PRO A 200 10.86 2.86 -30.19
N ASP A 201 10.37 2.43 -31.35
CA ASP A 201 10.42 3.15 -32.64
C ASP A 201 9.37 4.28 -32.77
N LEU A 202 8.58 4.49 -31.71
CA LEU A 202 7.53 5.52 -31.58
C LEU A 202 7.62 6.18 -30.21
N LEU A 203 8.82 6.61 -29.79
CA LEU A 203 9.09 7.05 -28.42
C LEU A 203 8.25 8.27 -27.99
N ASP A 204 8.18 9.32 -28.82
CA ASP A 204 7.37 10.51 -28.58
C ASP A 204 5.88 10.18 -28.51
N TYR A 205 5.36 9.44 -29.49
CA TYR A 205 3.99 8.96 -29.53
C TYR A 205 3.66 8.14 -28.29
N THR A 206 4.46 7.12 -27.96
CA THR A 206 4.32 6.28 -26.77
C THR A 206 4.26 7.11 -25.50
N SER A 207 5.14 8.11 -25.37
CA SER A 207 5.17 9.05 -24.24
C SER A 207 3.87 9.85 -24.14
N THR A 208 3.36 10.39 -25.25
CA THR A 208 2.07 11.11 -25.25
C THR A 208 0.90 10.21 -24.88
N LYS A 209 0.88 8.95 -25.33
CA LYS A 209 -0.19 8.00 -24.97
C LYS A 209 -0.13 7.62 -23.49
N GLY A 210 1.05 7.53 -22.89
CA GLY A 210 1.22 7.41 -21.43
C GLY A 210 0.71 8.65 -20.67
N ALA A 211 0.94 9.84 -21.21
CA ALA A 211 0.39 11.09 -20.67
C ALA A 211 -1.15 11.12 -20.73
N ILE A 212 -1.76 10.63 -21.82
CA ILE A 212 -3.22 10.51 -21.97
C ILE A 212 -3.82 9.60 -20.90
N VAL A 213 -3.20 8.44 -20.62
CA VAL A 213 -3.68 7.51 -19.57
C VAL A 213 -3.65 8.19 -18.20
N SER A 214 -2.56 8.88 -17.87
CA SER A 214 -2.42 9.59 -16.60
C SER A 214 -3.39 10.78 -16.50
N PHE A 215 -3.55 11.55 -17.58
CA PHE A 215 -4.51 12.64 -17.69
C PHE A 215 -5.96 12.17 -17.48
N THR A 216 -6.33 11.03 -18.07
CA THR A 216 -7.65 10.41 -17.92
C THR A 216 -7.96 10.10 -16.45
N ARG A 217 -7.01 9.46 -15.74
CA ARG A 217 -7.16 9.14 -14.31
C ARG A 217 -7.27 10.41 -13.47
N GLY A 218 -6.38 11.38 -13.71
CA GLY A 218 -6.38 12.66 -12.99
C GLY A 218 -7.67 13.44 -13.18
N LEU A 219 -8.15 13.57 -14.41
CA LEU A 219 -9.37 14.31 -14.73
C LEU A 219 -10.63 13.60 -14.22
N SER A 220 -10.67 12.26 -14.29
CA SER A 220 -11.74 11.46 -13.66
C SER A 220 -11.86 11.77 -12.18
N ASN A 221 -10.75 11.74 -11.44
CA ASN A 221 -10.75 12.01 -10.00
C ASN A 221 -11.26 13.42 -9.66
N GLN A 222 -11.08 14.39 -10.56
CA GLN A 222 -11.58 15.76 -10.38
C GLN A 222 -13.08 15.92 -10.66
N TYR A 223 -13.64 15.14 -11.59
CA TYR A 223 -14.99 15.38 -12.13
C TYR A 223 -16.01 14.27 -11.87
N VAL A 224 -15.59 13.11 -11.35
CA VAL A 224 -16.50 12.01 -11.00
C VAL A 224 -17.54 12.43 -9.97
N SER A 225 -17.17 13.26 -8.98
CA SER A 225 -18.10 13.80 -7.97
C SER A 225 -19.11 14.81 -8.53
N LYS A 226 -18.88 15.32 -9.75
CA LYS A 226 -19.80 16.18 -10.50
C LYS A 226 -20.63 15.39 -11.52
N GLY A 227 -20.57 14.06 -11.45
CA GLY A 227 -21.32 13.16 -12.33
C GLY A 227 -20.82 13.11 -13.78
N ILE A 228 -19.56 13.49 -14.04
CA ILE A 228 -18.94 13.38 -15.38
C ILE A 228 -17.90 12.26 -15.34
N ARG A 229 -18.05 11.26 -16.21
CA ARG A 229 -17.12 10.12 -16.30
C ARG A 229 -16.02 10.41 -17.31
N VAL A 230 -14.77 10.05 -16.97
CA VAL A 230 -13.62 10.23 -17.86
C VAL A 230 -12.89 8.90 -18.00
N ASN A 231 -12.86 8.34 -19.21
CA ASN A 231 -12.25 7.03 -19.48
C ASN A 231 -11.35 7.07 -20.71
N ALA A 232 -10.55 6.02 -20.89
CA ALA A 232 -9.72 5.84 -22.06
C ALA A 232 -10.01 4.51 -22.76
N VAL A 233 -9.71 4.47 -24.06
CA VAL A 233 -9.56 3.23 -24.83
C VAL A 233 -8.09 3.08 -25.20
N ALA A 234 -7.57 1.87 -25.17
CA ALA A 234 -6.21 1.53 -25.60
C ALA A 234 -6.27 0.51 -26.75
N PRO A 235 -6.43 0.99 -27.99
CA PRO A 235 -6.43 0.12 -29.16
C PRO A 235 -5.08 -0.55 -29.38
N GLY A 236 -5.11 -1.75 -29.95
CA GLY A 236 -3.92 -2.42 -30.51
C GLY A 236 -3.62 -1.92 -31.94
N PRO A 237 -3.09 -2.77 -32.83
CA PRO A 237 -3.00 -2.43 -34.24
C PRO A 237 -4.40 -2.35 -34.86
N VAL A 238 -4.77 -1.18 -35.40
CA VAL A 238 -6.05 -0.92 -36.06
C VAL A 238 -5.78 -0.40 -37.47
N TRP A 239 -6.47 -0.96 -38.47
CA TRP A 239 -6.30 -0.53 -39.85
C TRP A 239 -6.97 0.83 -40.10
N THR A 240 -6.14 1.87 -40.28
CA THR A 240 -6.56 3.27 -40.47
C THR A 240 -5.58 4.01 -41.40
N PRO A 241 -5.93 5.21 -41.91
CA PRO A 241 -5.04 5.99 -42.79
C PRO A 241 -3.71 6.38 -42.14
N LEU A 242 -3.70 6.45 -40.80
CA LEU A 242 -2.50 6.74 -40.02
C LEU A 242 -1.39 5.72 -40.27
N ILE A 243 -1.73 4.46 -40.59
CA ILE A 243 -0.75 3.39 -40.78
C ILE A 243 0.10 3.61 -42.05
N PRO A 244 -0.48 3.67 -43.27
CA PRO A 244 0.29 3.91 -44.48
C PRO A 244 0.92 5.31 -44.54
N ALA A 245 0.43 6.28 -43.76
CA ALA A 245 0.99 7.63 -43.73
C ALA A 245 2.24 7.77 -42.83
N THR A 246 2.51 6.81 -41.93
CA THR A 246 3.48 7.02 -40.84
C THR A 246 4.39 5.83 -40.53
N MET A 247 4.06 4.62 -41.00
CA MET A 247 4.84 3.41 -40.73
C MET A 247 5.68 2.99 -41.94
N ASP A 248 6.91 2.53 -41.69
CA ASP A 248 7.76 1.93 -42.71
C ASP A 248 7.28 0.51 -43.12
N ASP A 249 7.84 -0.03 -44.21
CA ASP A 249 7.51 -1.35 -44.74
C ASP A 249 7.60 -2.46 -43.68
N GLU A 250 8.60 -2.38 -42.80
CA GLU A 250 8.87 -3.38 -41.78
C GLU A 250 7.80 -3.35 -40.68
N ALA A 251 7.44 -2.16 -40.21
CA ALA A 251 6.37 -1.95 -39.25
C ALA A 251 5.01 -2.38 -39.80
N GLN A 252 4.72 -2.11 -41.08
CA GLN A 252 3.47 -2.54 -41.73
C GLN A 252 3.38 -4.07 -41.89
N LYS A 253 4.47 -4.75 -42.27
CA LYS A 253 4.51 -6.22 -42.36
C LYS A 253 4.27 -6.92 -41.02
N ASN A 254 4.68 -6.29 -39.93
CA ASN A 254 4.51 -6.78 -38.57
C ASN A 254 3.24 -6.24 -37.88
N PHE A 255 2.35 -5.58 -38.61
CA PHE A 255 1.16 -4.92 -38.08
C PHE A 255 0.04 -5.91 -37.74
N THR A 256 0.23 -6.68 -36.68
CA THR A 256 -0.69 -7.74 -36.24
C THR A 256 -0.75 -7.86 -34.71
N ALA A 257 -1.75 -8.60 -34.22
CA ALA A 257 -1.99 -8.89 -32.80
C ALA A 257 -2.03 -10.41 -32.56
N PRO A 258 -2.08 -10.91 -31.30
CA PRO A 258 -2.23 -12.34 -31.02
C PRO A 258 -3.44 -13.02 -31.68
N MET A 259 -4.50 -12.27 -31.99
CA MET A 259 -5.63 -12.73 -32.82
C MET A 259 -5.27 -12.99 -34.30
N GLY A 260 -4.03 -12.71 -34.71
CA GLY A 260 -3.48 -12.99 -36.03
C GLY A 260 -3.89 -12.00 -37.13
N ARG A 261 -4.45 -10.86 -36.75
CA ARG A 261 -4.83 -9.74 -37.64
C ARG A 261 -4.86 -8.42 -36.86
N PRO A 262 -4.73 -7.26 -37.52
CA PRO A 262 -5.14 -5.98 -36.94
C PRO A 262 -6.67 -5.90 -36.81
N ALA A 263 -7.14 -5.05 -35.90
CA ALA A 263 -8.56 -4.78 -35.72
C ALA A 263 -9.08 -3.81 -36.80
N GLN A 264 -10.37 -3.88 -37.09
CA GLN A 264 -11.08 -2.88 -37.85
C GLN A 264 -11.55 -1.72 -36.96
N PRO A 265 -11.71 -0.49 -37.48
CA PRO A 265 -12.19 0.64 -36.69
C PRO A 265 -13.55 0.42 -36.01
N SER A 266 -14.46 -0.29 -36.68
CA SER A 266 -15.77 -0.69 -36.15
C SER A 266 -15.68 -1.46 -34.83
N GLU A 267 -14.70 -2.35 -34.69
CA GLU A 267 -14.50 -3.15 -33.48
C GLU A 267 -14.15 -2.25 -32.27
N ILE A 268 -13.35 -1.20 -32.50
CA ILE A 268 -12.99 -0.22 -31.47
C ILE A 268 -14.16 0.71 -31.15
N ALA A 269 -14.92 1.13 -32.16
CA ALA A 269 -16.09 1.99 -32.02
C ALA A 269 -17.14 1.40 -31.07
N THR A 270 -17.29 0.07 -31.02
CA THR A 270 -18.21 -0.57 -30.05
C THR A 270 -17.83 -0.32 -28.59
N CYS A 271 -16.53 -0.32 -28.26
CA CYS A 271 -16.04 0.03 -26.92
C CYS A 271 -16.31 1.51 -26.60
N ILE A 272 -16.21 2.38 -27.60
CA ILE A 272 -16.46 3.81 -27.47
C ILE A 272 -17.96 4.07 -27.22
N VAL A 273 -18.87 3.37 -27.91
CA VAL A 273 -20.31 3.39 -27.61
C VAL A 273 -20.60 2.96 -26.17
N PHE A 274 -20.00 1.86 -25.70
CA PHE A 274 -20.16 1.41 -24.32
C PHE A 274 -19.75 2.50 -23.32
N LEU A 275 -18.57 3.11 -23.51
CA LEU A 275 -18.07 4.19 -22.67
C LEU A 275 -18.90 5.48 -22.77
N ALA A 276 -19.47 5.77 -23.95
CA ALA A 276 -20.33 6.93 -24.17
C ALA A 276 -21.70 6.79 -23.47
N SER A 277 -22.21 5.56 -23.40
CA SER A 277 -23.56 5.25 -22.90
C SER A 277 -23.63 5.14 -21.37
N SER A 278 -24.85 5.04 -20.84
CA SER A 278 -25.12 4.74 -19.43
C SER A 278 -24.76 3.31 -18.99
N ASP A 279 -24.49 2.41 -19.93
CA ASP A 279 -24.08 1.02 -19.63
C ASP A 279 -22.76 0.98 -18.84
N SER A 280 -21.96 2.04 -18.97
CA SER A 280 -20.70 2.23 -18.25
C SER A 280 -20.83 3.21 -17.07
N SER A 281 -22.03 3.33 -16.47
CA SER A 281 -22.32 4.27 -15.36
C SER A 281 -21.39 4.14 -14.15
N CYS A 282 -20.89 2.94 -13.84
CA CYS A 282 -19.93 2.69 -12.76
C CYS A 282 -18.46 2.64 -13.25
N VAL A 283 -18.18 3.06 -14.48
CA VAL A 283 -16.83 3.04 -15.08
C VAL A 283 -16.35 4.48 -15.26
N SER A 284 -15.38 4.90 -14.45
CA SER A 284 -14.65 6.17 -14.58
C SER A 284 -13.20 5.99 -14.17
N GLY A 285 -12.29 6.69 -14.84
CA GLY A 285 -10.83 6.61 -14.64
C GLY A 285 -10.20 5.34 -15.20
N GLN A 286 -10.96 4.55 -15.96
CA GLN A 286 -10.55 3.23 -16.46
C GLN A 286 -10.02 3.30 -17.89
N THR A 287 -9.31 2.25 -18.29
CA THR A 287 -8.88 2.03 -19.66
C THR A 287 -9.41 0.70 -20.17
N ILE A 288 -10.13 0.71 -21.30
CA ILE A 288 -10.53 -0.51 -22.00
C ILE A 288 -9.46 -0.88 -23.02
N HIS A 289 -8.92 -2.09 -22.91
CA HIS A 289 -7.92 -2.62 -23.84
C HIS A 289 -8.61 -3.42 -24.94
N CYS A 290 -8.67 -2.85 -26.15
CA CYS A 290 -9.27 -3.46 -27.34
C CYS A 290 -8.16 -3.70 -28.39
N ASN A 291 -7.32 -4.71 -28.12
CA ASN A 291 -5.99 -4.83 -28.74
C ASN A 291 -5.67 -6.19 -29.37
N GLY A 292 -6.68 -7.03 -29.62
CA GLY A 292 -6.47 -8.31 -30.29
C GLY A 292 -5.77 -9.37 -29.43
N GLY A 293 -5.90 -9.29 -28.10
CA GLY A 293 -5.43 -10.33 -27.17
C GLY A 293 -4.04 -10.11 -26.59
N THR A 294 -3.43 -8.96 -26.82
CA THR A 294 -2.16 -8.60 -26.20
C THR A 294 -2.35 -8.30 -24.72
N ILE A 295 -1.64 -9.00 -23.85
CA ILE A 295 -1.70 -8.80 -22.41
C ILE A 295 -0.88 -7.56 -22.03
N CYS A 296 -1.57 -6.54 -21.52
CA CYS A 296 -0.97 -5.28 -21.08
C CYS A 296 -1.05 -5.18 -19.56
N LEU A 297 -0.27 -6.01 -18.86
CA LEU A 297 -0.17 -5.95 -17.40
C LEU A 297 0.95 -4.97 -17.03
N LEU A 298 0.62 -3.93 -16.26
CA LEU A 298 1.61 -3.21 -15.45
C LEU A 298 2.13 -4.22 -14.42
N ASN A 299 3.23 -4.90 -14.75
CA ASN A 299 3.91 -5.91 -13.94
C ASN A 299 3.02 -6.97 -13.29
N LEU A 300 2.41 -7.82 -14.13
CA LEU A 300 2.12 -9.21 -13.75
C LEU A 300 2.51 -10.11 -14.93
N HIS A 301 3.67 -10.77 -14.78
CA HIS A 301 4.12 -11.96 -15.53
C HIS A 301 4.39 -11.81 -17.04
N SER A 302 5.44 -11.06 -17.38
CA SER A 302 6.36 -11.54 -18.41
C SER A 302 7.16 -12.71 -17.76
N LEU A 303 7.08 -13.91 -18.33
CA LEU A 303 7.97 -15.04 -17.98
C LEU A 303 9.33 -14.90 -18.68
N VAL A 304 9.68 -13.69 -19.12
CA VAL A 304 10.90 -13.47 -19.90
C VAL A 304 12.09 -13.51 -18.95
N MET A 305 12.86 -14.60 -19.01
CA MET A 305 14.12 -14.75 -18.29
C MET A 305 15.19 -15.26 -19.24
N ARG A 306 16.45 -15.01 -18.94
CA ARG A 306 17.57 -15.58 -19.72
C ARG A 306 18.01 -16.90 -19.14
N LEU A 307 18.29 -17.85 -20.02
CA LEU A 307 18.83 -19.16 -19.70
C LEU A 307 20.16 -19.35 -20.41
N ILE A 308 21.10 -20.01 -19.76
CA ILE A 308 22.35 -20.46 -20.36
C ILE A 308 22.06 -21.77 -21.08
N ASN A 309 22.29 -21.80 -22.39
CA ASN A 309 22.32 -23.05 -23.14
C ASN A 309 23.53 -23.87 -22.66
N THR A 310 23.26 -25.03 -22.08
CA THR A 310 24.33 -25.83 -21.46
C THR A 310 25.33 -26.36 -22.47
N GLN A 311 25.01 -26.42 -23.77
CA GLN A 311 25.94 -26.90 -24.81
C GLN A 311 26.83 -25.78 -25.35
N THR A 312 26.24 -24.61 -25.60
CA THR A 312 26.94 -23.48 -26.26
C THR A 312 27.43 -22.41 -25.31
N LEU A 313 27.01 -22.44 -24.03
CA LEU A 313 27.18 -21.37 -23.03
C LEU A 313 26.55 -20.03 -23.43
N GLN A 314 25.72 -19.97 -24.47
CA GLN A 314 25.06 -18.72 -24.86
C GLN A 314 23.83 -18.43 -24.00
N LEU A 315 23.56 -17.14 -23.78
CA LEU A 315 22.33 -16.68 -23.14
C LEU A 315 21.18 -16.64 -24.16
N GLU A 316 20.09 -17.34 -23.86
CA GLU A 316 18.88 -17.40 -24.67
C GLU A 316 17.68 -16.86 -23.87
N PHE A 317 16.81 -16.08 -24.53
CA PHE A 317 15.56 -15.63 -23.91
C PHE A 317 14.53 -16.75 -23.86
N TYR A 318 14.11 -17.08 -22.64
CA TYR A 318 13.01 -17.97 -22.35
C TYR A 318 11.75 -17.17 -22.12
N HIS A 319 10.70 -17.43 -22.91
CA HIS A 319 9.43 -16.68 -22.88
C HIS A 319 8.31 -17.47 -22.17
N GLY A 320 8.66 -18.41 -21.28
CA GLY A 320 7.72 -19.38 -20.71
C GLY A 320 7.45 -20.60 -21.62
N GLY A 321 6.85 -21.66 -21.08
CA GLY A 321 6.55 -22.90 -21.80
C GLY A 321 7.00 -24.19 -21.10
N SER A 322 7.18 -25.28 -21.85
CA SER A 322 7.54 -26.61 -21.33
C SER A 322 9.03 -26.91 -21.32
N ARG A 323 9.91 -25.89 -21.49
CA ARG A 323 11.36 -26.14 -21.51
C ARG A 323 11.83 -26.41 -20.09
N ARG A 324 12.52 -27.54 -19.92
CA ARG A 324 13.11 -27.94 -18.64
C ARG A 324 14.46 -27.25 -18.47
N TYR A 325 14.68 -26.66 -17.30
CA TYR A 325 15.95 -26.03 -16.95
C TYR A 325 16.36 -26.42 -15.53
N ALA A 326 17.67 -26.44 -15.30
CA ALA A 326 18.27 -26.49 -13.98
C ALA A 326 18.52 -25.08 -13.46
N ILE A 327 18.60 -24.94 -12.14
CA ILE A 327 19.13 -23.75 -11.47
C ILE A 327 20.39 -24.13 -10.72
N LEU A 328 21.40 -23.26 -10.74
CA LEU A 328 22.50 -23.31 -9.79
C LEU A 328 22.17 -22.42 -8.60
N SER A 329 22.20 -23.02 -7.41
CA SER A 329 22.16 -22.34 -6.13
C SER A 329 23.56 -22.38 -5.52
N HIS A 330 24.13 -21.22 -5.16
CA HIS A 330 25.49 -21.15 -4.66
C HIS A 330 25.70 -19.98 -3.71
N VAL A 331 26.87 -19.94 -3.07
CA VAL A 331 27.36 -18.73 -2.42
C VAL A 331 28.38 -18.05 -3.34
N TRP A 332 28.25 -16.74 -3.52
CA TRP A 332 29.13 -15.98 -4.41
C TRP A 332 30.58 -15.99 -3.86
N GLY A 333 31.53 -16.33 -4.73
CA GLY A 333 32.97 -16.16 -4.54
C GLY A 333 33.48 -14.82 -5.09
N ASN A 334 34.81 -14.63 -5.08
CA ASN A 334 35.44 -13.40 -5.58
C ASN A 334 35.49 -13.32 -7.12
N ASP A 335 35.47 -14.46 -7.80
CA ASP A 335 35.66 -14.57 -9.26
C ASP A 335 34.42 -15.13 -9.99
N GLU A 336 33.22 -14.71 -9.57
CA GLU A 336 31.98 -15.16 -10.23
C GLU A 336 31.85 -14.57 -11.65
N VAL A 337 31.30 -15.38 -12.56
CA VAL A 337 30.93 -14.93 -13.91
C VAL A 337 29.67 -14.06 -13.80
N THR A 338 29.74 -12.86 -14.36
CA THR A 338 28.65 -11.88 -14.40
C THR A 338 27.92 -11.90 -15.75
N PHE A 339 26.80 -11.18 -15.85
CA PHE A 339 26.09 -11.03 -17.11
C PHE A 339 26.98 -10.38 -18.19
N GLN A 340 27.76 -9.35 -17.82
CA GLN A 340 28.65 -8.65 -18.73
C GLN A 340 29.72 -9.59 -19.29
N ASP A 341 30.25 -10.49 -18.47
CA ASP A 341 31.25 -11.48 -18.89
C ASP A 341 30.67 -12.42 -19.97
N MET A 342 29.44 -12.90 -19.77
CA MET A 342 28.76 -13.77 -20.74
C MET A 342 28.50 -13.09 -22.10
N THR A 343 28.43 -11.76 -22.13
CA THR A 343 28.17 -11.00 -23.36
C THR A 343 29.44 -10.47 -24.04
N SER A 344 30.56 -10.39 -23.31
CA SER A 344 31.79 -9.74 -23.79
C SER A 344 32.88 -10.70 -24.25
N VAL A 345 32.87 -11.94 -23.75
CA VAL A 345 33.85 -12.97 -24.10
C VAL A 345 33.20 -13.98 -25.04
N ASP A 346 33.92 -14.39 -26.08
CA ASP A 346 33.43 -15.46 -26.97
C ASP A 346 33.29 -16.77 -26.17
N PRO A 347 32.19 -17.53 -26.34
CA PRO A 347 31.96 -18.76 -25.59
C PRO A 347 33.10 -19.80 -25.68
N ALA A 348 33.82 -19.86 -26.81
CA ALA A 348 34.94 -20.79 -26.98
C ALA A 348 36.16 -20.36 -26.17
N GLU A 349 36.42 -19.05 -26.06
CA GLU A 349 37.50 -18.48 -25.24
C GLU A 349 37.16 -18.55 -23.74
N ALA A 350 35.90 -18.29 -23.38
CA ALA A 350 35.39 -18.39 -22.03
C ALA A 350 35.62 -19.78 -21.41
N LEU A 351 35.55 -20.84 -22.21
CA LEU A 351 35.76 -22.22 -21.77
C LEU A 351 37.18 -22.53 -21.29
N GLU A 352 38.19 -21.75 -21.70
CA GLU A 352 39.60 -21.96 -21.35
C GLU A 352 40.03 -21.14 -20.12
N LEU A 353 39.20 -20.19 -19.67
CA LEU A 353 39.50 -19.32 -18.54
C LEU A 353 39.12 -19.95 -17.20
N ASP A 354 40.03 -19.94 -16.23
CA ASP A 354 39.82 -20.55 -14.89
C ASP A 354 38.60 -20.00 -14.15
N ARG A 355 38.27 -18.71 -14.32
CA ARG A 355 37.10 -18.06 -13.71
C ARG A 355 35.77 -18.66 -14.15
N TYR A 356 35.72 -19.30 -15.32
CA TYR A 356 34.52 -19.96 -15.85
C TYR A 356 34.40 -21.42 -15.39
N SER A 357 35.36 -21.95 -14.63
CA SER A 357 35.38 -23.34 -14.16
C SER A 357 34.08 -23.76 -13.48
N LYS A 358 33.58 -22.94 -12.56
CA LYS A 358 32.31 -23.19 -11.85
C LYS A 358 31.11 -23.24 -12.80
N LEU A 359 31.02 -22.30 -13.76
CA LEU A 359 29.97 -22.30 -14.79
C LEU A 359 30.05 -23.56 -15.67
N ARG A 360 31.26 -23.93 -16.09
CA ARG A 360 31.53 -25.09 -16.95
C ARG A 360 31.14 -26.40 -16.26
N GLU A 361 31.54 -26.60 -15.01
CA GLU A 361 31.15 -27.79 -14.23
C GLU A 361 29.64 -27.80 -13.96
N SER A 362 29.02 -26.64 -13.69
CA SER A 362 27.56 -26.53 -13.54
C SER A 362 26.81 -26.94 -14.80
N CYS A 363 27.25 -26.47 -15.98
CA CYS A 363 26.65 -26.85 -17.25
C CYS A 363 26.86 -28.34 -17.56
N LYS A 364 28.05 -28.88 -17.27
CA LYS A 364 28.34 -30.31 -17.41
C LYS A 364 27.44 -31.17 -16.53
N LEU A 365 27.21 -30.74 -15.29
CA LEU A 365 26.31 -31.40 -14.36
C LEU A 365 24.83 -31.30 -14.80
N ALA A 366 24.39 -30.13 -15.27
CA ALA A 366 23.05 -29.97 -15.83
C ALA A 366 22.81 -30.91 -17.03
N ARG A 367 23.79 -31.04 -17.94
CA ARG A 367 23.74 -31.98 -19.07
C ARG A 367 23.67 -33.43 -18.64
N SER A 368 24.43 -33.84 -17.62
CA SER A 368 24.38 -35.22 -17.12
C SER A 368 23.00 -35.58 -16.54
N LEU A 369 22.26 -34.57 -16.09
CA LEU A 369 20.88 -34.66 -15.62
C LEU A 369 19.83 -34.43 -16.73
N LYS A 370 20.25 -34.36 -18.00
CA LYS A 370 19.40 -34.13 -19.19
C LYS A 370 18.66 -32.79 -19.17
N MET A 371 19.32 -31.74 -18.69
CA MET A 371 18.82 -30.37 -18.75
C MET A 371 19.56 -29.61 -19.84
N ASP A 372 18.82 -29.11 -20.83
CA ASP A 372 19.40 -28.35 -21.94
C ASP A 372 19.79 -26.93 -21.51
N TYR A 373 19.13 -26.42 -20.47
CA TYR A 373 19.28 -25.05 -19.98
C TYR A 373 19.64 -25.00 -18.49
N LEU A 374 20.42 -23.99 -18.14
CA LEU A 374 20.82 -23.66 -16.77
C LEU A 374 20.54 -22.18 -16.48
N TRP A 375 20.04 -21.88 -15.29
CA TRP A 375 19.89 -20.51 -14.80
C TRP A 375 20.80 -20.27 -13.60
N ILE A 376 21.45 -19.10 -13.58
CA ILE A 376 22.34 -18.64 -12.52
C ILE A 376 22.12 -17.14 -12.32
N ASP A 377 21.84 -16.73 -11.08
CA ASP A 377 21.53 -15.34 -10.71
C ASP A 377 22.65 -14.34 -11.02
N THR A 378 23.91 -14.79 -11.03
CA THR A 378 25.07 -13.93 -11.29
C THR A 378 25.17 -13.49 -12.75
N CYS A 379 24.78 -14.34 -13.70
CA CYS A 379 25.00 -14.11 -15.11
C CYS A 379 23.78 -14.23 -16.03
N CYS A 380 22.62 -14.63 -15.51
CA CYS A 380 21.36 -14.61 -16.26
C CYS A 380 20.57 -13.29 -16.08
N ILE A 381 20.92 -12.49 -15.06
CA ILE A 381 20.26 -11.22 -14.75
C ILE A 381 21.22 -10.07 -15.06
N ASP A 382 20.76 -9.09 -15.84
CA ASP A 382 21.50 -7.83 -16.00
C ASP A 382 21.23 -6.92 -14.81
N LYS A 383 22.15 -6.99 -13.84
CA LYS A 383 22.08 -6.19 -12.61
C LYS A 383 22.34 -4.70 -12.86
N SER A 384 22.75 -4.28 -14.06
CA SER A 384 22.90 -2.88 -14.43
C SER A 384 21.56 -2.23 -14.82
N SER A 385 20.59 -3.04 -15.26
CA SER A 385 19.21 -2.62 -15.52
C SER A 385 18.38 -2.70 -14.24
N SER A 386 18.02 -1.55 -13.66
CA SER A 386 17.18 -1.50 -12.45
C SER A 386 15.79 -2.10 -12.68
N ALA A 387 15.25 -1.96 -13.90
CA ALA A 387 13.97 -2.54 -14.29
C ALA A 387 14.05 -4.07 -14.30
N GLU A 388 15.07 -4.63 -14.96
CA GLU A 388 15.25 -6.09 -15.03
C GLU A 388 15.57 -6.68 -13.65
N LEU A 389 16.44 -6.03 -12.87
CA LEU A 389 16.76 -6.46 -11.51
C LEU A 389 15.50 -6.51 -10.64
N SER A 390 14.63 -5.51 -10.77
CA SER A 390 13.36 -5.45 -10.05
C SER A 390 12.39 -6.55 -10.49
N GLU A 391 12.27 -6.79 -11.80
CA GLU A 391 11.44 -7.88 -12.35
C GLU A 391 11.95 -9.24 -11.89
N ALA A 392 13.27 -9.45 -11.94
CA ALA A 392 13.93 -10.69 -11.56
C ALA A 392 13.74 -11.02 -10.08
N ILE A 393 13.98 -10.07 -9.18
CA ILE A 393 13.82 -10.30 -7.73
C ILE A 393 12.37 -10.61 -7.36
N ASN A 394 11.38 -9.93 -7.96
CA ASN A 394 9.97 -10.22 -7.72
C ASN A 394 9.51 -11.54 -8.38
N SER A 395 10.29 -12.10 -9.31
CA SER A 395 9.96 -13.34 -10.04
C SER A 395 10.79 -14.56 -9.62
N MET A 396 11.88 -14.36 -8.89
CA MET A 396 12.91 -15.37 -8.65
C MET A 396 12.37 -16.62 -7.94
N PHE A 397 11.50 -16.44 -6.95
CA PHE A 397 10.85 -17.56 -6.26
C PHE A 397 10.07 -18.47 -7.21
N ARG A 398 9.36 -17.87 -8.17
CA ARG A 398 8.63 -18.59 -9.21
C ARG A 398 9.60 -19.35 -10.11
N TRP A 399 10.70 -18.71 -10.53
CA TRP A 399 11.73 -19.37 -11.33
C TRP A 399 12.38 -20.54 -10.58
N TYR A 400 12.59 -20.43 -9.27
CA TYR A 400 13.02 -21.55 -8.45
C TYR A 400 11.97 -22.66 -8.39
N ALA A 401 10.71 -22.32 -8.16
CA ALA A 401 9.62 -23.29 -8.07
C ALA A 401 9.38 -24.07 -9.37
N GLU A 402 9.40 -23.38 -10.52
CA GLU A 402 9.18 -23.96 -11.85
C GLU A 402 10.43 -24.67 -12.43
N SER A 403 11.59 -24.53 -11.80
CA SER A 403 12.80 -25.26 -12.21
C SER A 403 12.60 -26.77 -12.08
N THR A 404 13.20 -27.53 -13.00
CA THR A 404 13.13 -28.99 -12.93
C THR A 404 14.02 -29.54 -11.83
N ILE A 405 15.15 -28.89 -11.58
CA ILE A 405 16.07 -29.24 -10.51
C ILE A 405 16.90 -28.04 -10.08
N CYS A 406 17.13 -27.92 -8.78
CA CYS A 406 18.08 -27.00 -8.18
C CYS A 406 19.35 -27.76 -7.77
N LEU A 407 20.50 -27.28 -8.24
CA LEU A 407 21.83 -27.79 -7.94
C LEU A 407 22.44 -26.87 -6.88
N ALA A 408 22.45 -27.30 -5.62
CA ALA A 408 23.01 -26.52 -4.52
C ALA A 408 24.51 -26.86 -4.37
N PHE A 409 25.37 -25.92 -4.76
CA PHE A 409 26.83 -26.08 -4.70
C PHE A 409 27.42 -25.47 -3.42
N LEU A 410 27.99 -26.32 -2.58
CA LEU A 410 28.56 -26.00 -1.28
C LEU A 410 30.09 -26.05 -1.37
N GLN A 411 30.68 -24.95 -1.81
CA GLN A 411 32.13 -24.82 -2.05
C GLN A 411 32.98 -25.04 -0.79
N ASP A 412 32.40 -24.87 0.39
CA ASP A 412 33.06 -24.98 1.70
C ASP A 412 32.92 -26.37 2.35
N VAL A 413 32.34 -27.35 1.64
CA VAL A 413 32.26 -28.74 2.08
C VAL A 413 33.32 -29.57 1.34
N PRO A 414 34.48 -29.86 1.98
CA PRO A 414 35.56 -30.58 1.34
C PRO A 414 35.22 -32.07 1.12
N PRO A 415 35.90 -32.75 0.19
CA PRO A 415 35.79 -34.19 0.07
C PRO A 415 36.33 -34.86 1.35
N SER A 416 35.56 -35.82 1.88
CA SER A 416 35.99 -36.71 2.96
C SER A 416 35.54 -38.13 2.64
N GLU A 417 36.22 -39.14 3.18
CA GLU A 417 35.76 -40.54 3.13
C GLU A 417 34.84 -40.89 4.31
N SER A 418 34.85 -40.07 5.37
CA SER A 418 34.01 -40.24 6.55
C SER A 418 32.65 -39.55 6.36
N GLU A 419 31.57 -40.34 6.40
CA GLU A 419 30.19 -39.81 6.32
C GLU A 419 29.87 -38.83 7.46
N GLU A 420 30.42 -39.05 8.66
CA GLU A 420 30.21 -38.16 9.80
C GLU A 420 30.88 -36.79 9.60
N GLU A 421 32.07 -36.76 9.02
CA GLU A 421 32.76 -35.50 8.70
C GLU A 421 32.04 -34.74 7.59
N LYS A 422 31.58 -35.43 6.54
CA LYS A 422 30.76 -34.81 5.49
C LYS A 422 29.50 -34.17 6.05
N LYS A 423 28.77 -34.89 6.90
CA LYS A 423 27.54 -34.39 7.53
C LYS A 423 27.80 -33.23 8.48
N ARG A 424 28.93 -33.23 9.19
CA ARG A 424 29.35 -32.09 10.03
C ARG A 424 29.68 -30.87 9.17
N ALA A 425 30.46 -31.04 8.10
CA ALA A 425 30.80 -29.97 7.18
C ALA A 425 29.56 -29.40 6.47
N PHE A 426 28.64 -30.27 6.02
CA PHE A 426 27.36 -29.88 5.44
C PHE A 426 26.55 -28.95 6.35
N ARG A 427 26.37 -29.33 7.62
CA ARG A 427 25.66 -28.50 8.61
C ARG A 427 26.35 -27.17 8.89
N GLY A 428 27.67 -27.15 8.80
CA GLY A 428 28.50 -25.96 9.00
C GLY A 428 28.65 -25.08 7.75
N SER A 429 28.03 -25.46 6.61
CA SER A 429 28.20 -24.71 5.37
C SER A 429 27.57 -23.32 5.47
N ARG A 430 28.33 -22.32 5.00
CA ARG A 430 27.90 -20.93 4.82
C ARG A 430 26.70 -20.81 3.89
N TRP A 431 26.40 -21.81 3.07
CA TRP A 431 25.19 -21.82 2.24
C TRP A 431 23.92 -21.63 3.07
N PHE A 432 23.83 -22.22 4.26
CA PHE A 432 22.67 -22.09 5.14
C PHE A 432 22.52 -20.72 5.79
N SER A 433 23.59 -19.91 5.84
CA SER A 433 23.57 -18.57 6.43
C SER A 433 23.29 -17.46 5.42
N ARG A 434 23.11 -17.74 4.13
CA ARG A 434 22.83 -16.70 3.11
C ARG A 434 21.33 -16.45 2.96
N GLY A 435 20.90 -15.20 2.79
CA GLY A 435 19.48 -14.85 2.67
C GLY A 435 18.77 -15.54 1.49
N TRP A 436 19.29 -15.38 0.28
CA TRP A 436 18.68 -15.89 -0.96
C TRP A 436 18.57 -17.43 -1.04
N THR A 437 19.49 -18.14 -0.41
CA THR A 437 19.49 -19.61 -0.41
C THR A 437 18.28 -20.21 0.32
N LEU A 438 17.54 -19.42 1.10
CA LEU A 438 16.29 -19.85 1.72
C LEU A 438 15.22 -20.16 0.66
N GLN A 439 15.07 -19.27 -0.32
CA GLN A 439 14.13 -19.49 -1.42
C GLN A 439 14.60 -20.63 -2.32
N GLU A 440 15.90 -20.74 -2.56
CA GLU A 440 16.52 -21.82 -3.34
C GLU A 440 16.36 -23.19 -2.66
N LEU A 441 16.32 -23.22 -1.32
CA LEU A 441 16.04 -24.42 -0.55
C LEU A 441 14.57 -24.81 -0.62
N ILE A 442 13.66 -23.84 -0.50
CA ILE A 442 12.24 -24.08 -0.30
C ILE A 442 11.52 -24.26 -1.63
N ALA A 443 11.65 -23.30 -2.56
CA ALA A 443 10.78 -23.21 -3.73
C ALA A 443 10.87 -24.44 -4.66
N PRO A 444 12.06 -24.92 -5.08
CA PRO A 444 12.17 -25.99 -6.06
C PRO A 444 11.52 -27.30 -5.59
N GLY A 445 10.95 -28.05 -6.53
CA GLY A 445 10.43 -29.40 -6.27
C GLY A 445 11.54 -30.42 -5.98
N LYS A 446 12.75 -30.21 -6.52
CA LYS A 446 13.92 -31.09 -6.33
C LYS A 446 15.18 -30.27 -6.11
N VAL A 447 15.91 -30.58 -5.03
CA VAL A 447 17.21 -29.97 -4.70
C VAL A 447 18.22 -31.08 -4.44
N ILE A 448 19.38 -31.02 -5.11
CA ILE A 448 20.52 -31.91 -4.86
C ILE A 448 21.71 -31.07 -4.41
N PHE A 449 22.36 -31.50 -3.32
CA PHE A 449 23.53 -30.83 -2.76
C PHE A 449 24.82 -31.45 -3.29
N TYR A 450 25.78 -30.61 -3.63
CA TYR A 450 27.10 -30.98 -4.15
C TYR A 450 28.20 -30.33 -3.31
N GLY A 451 29.24 -31.09 -2.98
CA GLY A 451 30.41 -30.60 -2.26
C GLY A 451 31.38 -29.85 -3.17
N GLN A 452 32.51 -29.41 -2.61
CA GLN A 452 33.57 -28.68 -3.32
C GLN A 452 34.10 -29.44 -4.55
N ASP A 453 34.06 -30.78 -4.53
CA ASP A 453 34.51 -31.66 -5.61
C ASP A 453 33.41 -32.03 -6.63
N TRP A 454 32.26 -31.34 -6.59
CA TRP A 454 31.08 -31.61 -7.43
C TRP A 454 30.50 -33.02 -7.28
N LYS A 455 30.83 -33.75 -6.21
CA LYS A 455 30.17 -35.02 -5.89
C LYS A 455 28.87 -34.78 -5.10
N PRO A 456 27.83 -35.59 -5.34
CA PRO A 456 26.58 -35.45 -4.63
C PRO A 456 26.75 -35.79 -3.14
N LEU A 457 26.26 -34.92 -2.28
CA LEU A 457 26.16 -35.11 -0.82
C LEU A 457 24.83 -35.76 -0.41
N GLY A 458 23.80 -35.60 -1.25
CA GLY A 458 22.44 -36.08 -1.02
C GLY A 458 21.40 -35.11 -1.55
N ASN A 459 20.14 -35.52 -1.57
CA ASN A 459 19.01 -34.63 -1.91
C ASN A 459 18.30 -34.08 -0.66
N ARG A 460 17.44 -33.07 -0.84
CA ARG A 460 16.71 -32.42 0.27
C ARG A 460 15.91 -33.39 1.14
N SER A 461 15.28 -34.42 0.56
CA SER A 461 14.50 -35.41 1.31
C SER A 461 15.41 -36.36 2.10
N GLU A 462 16.56 -36.75 1.55
CA GLU A 462 17.56 -37.60 2.24
C GLU A 462 18.23 -36.86 3.42
N LEU A 463 18.44 -35.54 3.28
CA LEU A 463 19.16 -34.73 4.27
C LEU A 463 18.23 -33.91 5.18
N LYS A 464 16.92 -34.16 5.15
CA LYS A 464 15.91 -33.32 5.83
C LYS A 464 16.12 -33.19 7.34
N ASP A 465 16.59 -34.24 8.01
CA ASP A 465 16.86 -34.20 9.45
C ASP A 465 17.98 -33.19 9.78
N TYR A 466 19.03 -33.19 8.97
CA TYR A 466 20.14 -32.25 9.10
C TYR A 466 19.72 -30.83 8.72
N ILE A 467 18.94 -30.68 7.65
CA ILE A 467 18.43 -29.37 7.21
C ILE A 467 17.50 -28.77 8.27
N LYS A 468 16.58 -29.56 8.84
CA LYS A 468 15.71 -29.15 9.94
C LYS A 468 16.50 -28.69 11.15
N LEU A 469 17.56 -29.42 11.51
CA LEU A 469 18.42 -29.07 12.64
C LEU A 469 19.13 -27.73 12.46
N VAL A 470 19.50 -27.37 11.22
CA VAL A 470 20.18 -26.11 10.90
C VAL A 470 19.21 -24.94 10.68
N THR A 471 18.04 -25.21 10.09
CA THR A 471 17.14 -24.14 9.58
C THR A 471 15.81 -24.01 10.33
N GLY A 472 15.43 -25.01 11.12
CA GLY A 472 14.12 -25.08 11.75
C GLY A 472 12.96 -25.40 10.81
N ILE A 473 13.22 -25.64 9.52
CA ILE A 473 12.17 -25.95 8.53
C ILE A 473 11.65 -27.37 8.79
N SER A 474 10.32 -27.52 8.85
CA SER A 474 9.70 -28.82 9.10
C SER A 474 9.97 -29.83 7.98
N GLU A 475 10.14 -31.10 8.34
CA GLU A 475 10.31 -32.21 7.39
C GLU A 475 9.19 -32.27 6.33
N GLU A 476 7.95 -31.99 6.71
CA GLU A 476 6.79 -31.97 5.79
C GLU A 476 7.00 -31.00 4.61
N LEU A 477 7.54 -29.80 4.87
CA LEU A 477 7.85 -28.85 3.81
C LEU A 477 9.06 -29.31 2.98
N LEU A 478 10.06 -29.94 3.60
CA LEU A 478 11.26 -30.44 2.92
C LEU A 478 10.97 -31.65 2.01
N ASP A 479 9.97 -32.47 2.36
CA ASP A 479 9.49 -33.60 1.57
C ASP A 479 8.57 -33.20 0.41
N SER A 480 8.12 -31.94 0.35
CA SER A 480 7.27 -31.47 -0.76
C SER A 480 8.01 -31.51 -2.11
N THR A 481 7.49 -32.26 -3.08
CA THR A 481 8.12 -32.46 -4.40
C THR A 481 7.43 -31.74 -5.57
N HIS A 482 6.36 -30.98 -5.29
CA HIS A 482 5.63 -30.27 -6.32
C HIS A 482 6.41 -29.06 -6.87
N HIS A 483 6.36 -28.91 -8.20
CA HIS A 483 7.00 -27.82 -8.97
C HIS A 483 6.00 -26.73 -9.39
N MET A 484 4.72 -26.84 -9.01
CA MET A 484 3.71 -25.83 -9.31
C MET A 484 3.70 -24.75 -8.22
N MET A 485 3.90 -23.49 -8.63
CA MET A 485 3.94 -22.34 -7.72
C MET A 485 2.67 -22.23 -6.85
N GLU A 486 1.49 -22.43 -7.42
CA GLU A 486 0.22 -22.33 -6.67
C GLU A 486 0.12 -23.35 -5.53
N ILE A 487 0.57 -24.58 -5.77
CA ILE A 487 0.61 -25.63 -4.75
C ILE A 487 1.61 -25.24 -3.66
N LYS A 488 2.77 -24.71 -4.07
CA LYS A 488 3.82 -24.29 -3.15
C LYS A 488 3.37 -23.14 -2.26
N GLN A 489 2.68 -22.14 -2.82
CA GLN A 489 2.15 -21.04 -2.02
C GLN A 489 1.05 -21.50 -1.06
N ARG A 490 0.18 -22.44 -1.47
CA ARG A 490 -0.78 -23.07 -0.55
C ARG A 490 -0.10 -23.81 0.60
N GLN A 491 0.99 -24.53 0.34
CA GLN A 491 1.77 -25.20 1.39
C GLN A 491 2.41 -24.18 2.34
N LEU A 492 3.04 -23.13 1.80
CA LEU A 492 3.61 -22.05 2.59
C LEU A 492 2.55 -21.28 3.39
N GLY A 493 1.32 -21.19 2.90
CA GLY A 493 0.20 -20.57 3.61
C GLY A 493 -0.21 -21.28 4.91
N GLN A 494 0.18 -22.55 5.10
CA GLN A 494 -0.12 -23.31 6.32
C GLN A 494 0.78 -22.93 7.50
N TYR A 495 1.97 -22.40 7.22
CA TYR A 495 2.93 -21.95 8.22
C TYR A 495 2.64 -20.52 8.64
N SER A 496 2.93 -20.21 9.91
CA SER A 496 2.76 -18.86 10.42
C SER A 496 3.80 -17.89 9.85
N ILE A 497 3.53 -16.59 9.96
CA ILE A 497 4.54 -15.56 9.64
C ILE A 497 5.78 -15.74 10.51
N ALA A 498 5.60 -16.01 11.81
CA ALA A 498 6.74 -16.20 12.72
C ALA A 498 7.60 -17.41 12.34
N GLU A 499 7.01 -18.53 11.90
CA GLU A 499 7.75 -19.70 11.40
C GLU A 499 8.60 -19.32 10.18
N LYS A 500 8.02 -18.60 9.22
CA LYS A 500 8.73 -18.14 8.03
C LYS A 500 9.87 -17.17 8.36
N MET A 501 9.63 -16.24 9.28
CA MET A 501 10.65 -15.30 9.75
C MET A 501 11.77 -16.00 10.52
N TYR A 502 11.44 -17.04 11.29
CA TYR A 502 12.42 -17.85 12.02
C TYR A 502 13.39 -18.56 11.07
N TRP A 503 12.92 -19.10 9.94
CA TRP A 503 13.80 -19.71 8.92
C TRP A 503 14.81 -18.72 8.32
N ALA A 504 14.52 -17.43 8.41
CA ALA A 504 15.36 -16.33 7.95
C ALA A 504 16.22 -15.69 9.05
N ALA A 505 15.99 -16.03 10.32
CA ALA A 505 16.55 -15.31 11.47
C ALA A 505 18.08 -15.35 11.56
N GLY A 506 18.69 -16.49 11.22
CA GLY A 506 20.14 -16.70 11.22
C GLY A 506 20.82 -16.38 9.89
N ARG A 507 20.13 -15.70 8.96
CA ARG A 507 20.63 -15.46 7.60
C ARG A 507 21.15 -14.03 7.42
N GLU A 508 22.14 -13.89 6.55
CA GLU A 508 22.84 -12.65 6.23
C GLU A 508 22.81 -12.37 4.72
N THR A 509 22.84 -11.08 4.39
CA THR A 509 22.83 -10.59 3.01
C THR A 509 23.96 -9.59 2.79
N THR A 510 24.42 -9.45 1.54
CA THR A 510 25.50 -8.51 1.20
C THR A 510 24.98 -7.07 1.24
N ARG A 511 23.82 -6.81 0.62
CA ARG A 511 23.15 -5.52 0.78
C ARG A 511 22.22 -5.57 1.98
N PRO A 512 22.15 -4.51 2.80
CA PRO A 512 21.29 -4.49 3.98
C PRO A 512 19.80 -4.69 3.66
N GLU A 513 19.31 -4.14 2.55
CA GLU A 513 17.90 -4.23 2.14
C GLU A 513 17.51 -5.63 1.65
N ASP A 514 18.47 -6.42 1.16
CA ASP A 514 18.20 -7.75 0.63
C ASP A 514 17.67 -8.72 1.70
N ILE A 515 17.84 -8.43 3.01
CA ILE A 515 17.22 -9.23 4.07
C ILE A 515 15.69 -9.26 3.95
N ALA A 516 15.10 -8.21 3.37
CA ALA A 516 13.67 -8.12 3.08
C ALA A 516 13.38 -8.70 1.69
N TYR A 517 14.16 -8.32 0.68
CA TYR A 517 13.91 -8.73 -0.70
C TYR A 517 14.06 -10.24 -0.93
N CYS A 518 14.96 -10.90 -0.19
CA CYS A 518 15.11 -12.35 -0.21
C CYS A 518 13.96 -13.10 0.47
N LEU A 519 12.92 -12.42 0.96
CA LEU A 519 11.73 -13.03 1.57
C LEU A 519 10.45 -12.82 0.76
N LEU A 520 10.47 -11.98 -0.29
CA LEU A 520 9.29 -11.63 -1.09
C LEU A 520 8.49 -12.86 -1.54
N GLY A 521 9.15 -13.83 -2.17
CA GLY A 521 8.48 -15.04 -2.64
C GLY A 521 7.97 -15.98 -1.53
N ILE A 522 8.62 -16.02 -0.37
CA ILE A 522 8.19 -16.84 0.78
C ILE A 522 6.88 -16.33 1.38
N PHE A 523 6.67 -15.01 1.29
CA PHE A 523 5.47 -14.33 1.75
C PHE A 523 4.46 -14.02 0.64
N ASP A 524 4.79 -14.35 -0.62
CA ASP A 524 3.96 -14.03 -1.79
C ASP A 524 3.68 -12.52 -1.94
N ILE A 525 4.71 -11.71 -1.74
CA ILE A 525 4.66 -10.24 -1.76
C ILE A 525 5.44 -9.67 -2.93
N ASN A 526 4.87 -8.68 -3.60
CA ASN A 526 5.57 -7.85 -4.57
C ASN A 526 5.69 -6.42 -4.06
N MET A 527 6.88 -5.83 -4.14
CA MET A 527 7.10 -4.43 -3.74
C MET A 527 8.29 -3.80 -4.48
N PRO A 528 8.31 -2.47 -4.67
CA PRO A 528 9.43 -1.78 -5.32
C PRO A 528 10.73 -1.91 -4.53
N LEU A 529 11.84 -2.18 -5.23
CA LEU A 529 13.18 -2.25 -4.64
C LEU A 529 13.76 -0.84 -4.49
N LEU A 530 13.96 -0.37 -3.27
CA LEU A 530 14.57 0.92 -2.96
C LEU A 530 15.93 0.71 -2.26
N TYR A 531 16.98 0.46 -3.03
CA TYR A 531 18.34 0.37 -2.47
C TYR A 531 18.80 1.74 -1.94
N GLY A 532 19.36 1.75 -0.73
CA GLY A 532 19.78 2.96 -0.01
C GLY A 532 18.82 3.39 1.11
N GLU A 533 17.66 2.76 1.26
CA GLU A 533 16.75 3.05 2.37
C GLU A 533 17.20 2.43 3.71
N GLY A 534 18.09 1.43 3.64
CA GLY A 534 18.62 0.70 4.77
C GLY A 534 17.72 -0.45 5.24
N GLN A 535 18.34 -1.44 5.87
CA GLN A 535 17.74 -2.71 6.31
C GLN A 535 16.40 -2.54 7.05
N ILE A 536 16.37 -1.67 8.07
CA ILE A 536 15.21 -1.52 8.96
C ILE A 536 13.99 -1.00 8.21
N LYS A 537 14.18 -0.06 7.26
CA LYS A 537 13.07 0.50 6.48
C LYS A 537 12.54 -0.51 5.47
N ALA A 538 13.43 -1.16 4.72
CA ALA A 538 13.07 -2.22 3.78
C ALA A 538 12.30 -3.36 4.48
N PHE A 539 12.79 -3.82 5.64
CA PHE A 539 12.14 -4.91 6.38
C PHE A 539 10.81 -4.50 7.02
N LYS A 540 10.64 -3.23 7.41
CA LYS A 540 9.34 -2.74 7.87
C LYS A 540 8.33 -2.67 6.73
N ARG A 541 8.73 -2.18 5.56
CA ARG A 541 7.86 -2.17 4.37
C ARG A 541 7.42 -3.57 3.97
N LEU A 542 8.32 -4.56 4.04
CA LEU A 542 7.94 -5.96 3.85
C LEU A 542 6.82 -6.40 4.81
N GLN A 543 6.98 -6.13 6.11
CA GLN A 543 5.95 -6.47 7.10
C GLN A 543 4.63 -5.72 6.87
N GLU A 544 4.69 -4.46 6.43
CA GLU A 544 3.51 -3.67 6.05
C GLU A 544 2.76 -4.30 4.86
N GLU A 545 3.46 -4.80 3.84
CA GLU A 545 2.83 -5.53 2.73
C GLU A 545 2.28 -6.89 3.17
N ILE A 546 2.97 -7.61 4.06
CA ILE A 546 2.48 -8.89 4.62
C ILE A 546 1.13 -8.67 5.31
N ILE A 547 1.02 -7.68 6.19
CA ILE A 547 -0.20 -7.41 6.98
C ILE A 547 -1.41 -7.01 6.11
N LYS A 548 -1.20 -6.50 4.89
CA LYS A 548 -2.32 -6.24 3.95
C LYS A 548 -2.97 -7.53 3.42
N SER A 549 -2.25 -8.65 3.48
CA SER A 549 -2.66 -9.92 2.87
C SER A 549 -3.14 -10.96 3.89
N THR A 550 -2.82 -10.79 5.18
CA THR A 550 -3.11 -11.78 6.22
C THR A 550 -3.33 -11.16 7.61
N ASP A 551 -4.16 -11.82 8.41
CA ASP A 551 -4.50 -11.54 9.81
C ASP A 551 -3.66 -12.34 10.82
N ASP A 552 -2.57 -12.99 10.38
CA ASP A 552 -1.72 -13.81 11.24
C ASP A 552 -0.93 -12.96 12.26
N GLU A 553 -1.45 -12.91 13.50
CA GLU A 553 -0.87 -12.14 14.61
C GLU A 553 0.49 -12.65 15.11
N SER A 554 0.99 -13.78 14.60
CA SER A 554 2.34 -14.25 14.92
C SER A 554 3.43 -13.26 14.49
N ILE A 555 3.15 -12.37 13.54
CA ILE A 555 4.06 -11.27 13.13
C ILE A 555 4.41 -10.32 14.29
N TYR A 556 3.57 -10.22 15.32
CA TYR A 556 3.83 -9.36 16.49
C TYR A 556 4.59 -10.09 17.61
N ALA A 557 4.70 -11.42 17.52
CA ALA A 557 5.27 -12.30 18.55
C ALA A 557 6.82 -12.43 18.47
N TRP A 558 7.53 -11.33 18.25
CA TRP A 558 9.00 -11.27 18.22
C TRP A 558 9.59 -10.76 19.53
N ARG A 559 10.91 -10.94 19.77
CA ARG A 559 11.63 -10.43 20.96
C ARG A 559 12.93 -9.71 20.61
N GLN A 560 13.48 -8.98 21.58
CA GLN A 560 14.83 -8.40 21.50
C GLN A 560 15.65 -8.76 22.74
N PRO A 561 16.97 -9.01 22.60
CA PRO A 561 17.84 -9.18 23.76
C PRO A 561 17.83 -7.98 24.69
N ARG A 562 17.90 -8.23 26.01
CA ARG A 562 17.81 -7.20 27.05
C ARG A 562 18.78 -6.03 26.85
N TYR A 563 20.03 -6.31 26.45
CA TYR A 563 21.05 -5.28 26.21
C TYR A 563 20.70 -4.31 25.06
N ARG A 564 19.79 -4.69 24.15
CA ARG A 564 19.26 -3.79 23.09
C ARG A 564 18.04 -3.00 23.54
N VAL A 565 17.38 -3.45 24.61
CA VAL A 565 16.20 -2.81 25.20
C VAL A 565 16.59 -1.73 26.20
N GLU A 566 17.69 -1.92 26.92
CA GLU A 566 18.23 -0.93 27.85
C GLU A 566 18.47 0.44 27.17
N GLY A 567 17.95 1.51 27.78
CA GLY A 567 18.03 2.88 27.25
C GLY A 567 16.94 3.28 26.25
N LYS A 568 16.08 2.35 25.80
CA LYS A 568 14.95 2.65 24.90
C LYS A 568 13.61 2.19 25.46
N THR A 569 12.78 3.17 25.84
CA THR A 569 11.49 2.93 26.51
C THR A 569 10.43 2.35 25.58
N TYR A 570 10.31 2.84 24.33
CA TYR A 570 9.19 2.51 23.44
C TYR A 570 9.64 1.86 22.13
N TRP A 571 8.83 0.93 21.65
CA TRP A 571 9.15 0.11 20.49
C TRP A 571 7.98 0.10 19.49
N SER A 572 8.33 -0.12 18.22
CA SER A 572 7.33 -0.41 17.18
C SER A 572 6.69 -1.77 17.46
N LEU A 573 5.49 -1.99 16.94
CA LEU A 573 4.89 -3.32 16.96
C LEU A 573 5.55 -4.25 15.92
N LEU A 574 6.14 -3.69 14.86
CA LEU A 574 6.86 -4.43 13.81
C LEU A 574 8.34 -4.59 14.18
N ALA A 575 8.91 -5.73 13.80
CA ALA A 575 10.31 -6.04 14.06
C ALA A 575 11.25 -5.25 13.13
N ASN A 576 12.51 -5.10 13.54
CA ASN A 576 13.54 -4.46 12.72
C ASN A 576 14.34 -5.45 11.85
N SER A 577 14.20 -6.76 12.10
CA SER A 577 14.96 -7.84 11.45
C SER A 577 14.30 -9.19 11.69
N PRO A 578 14.43 -10.19 10.79
CA PRO A 578 14.00 -11.57 11.02
C PRO A 578 14.60 -12.20 12.28
N SER A 579 15.82 -11.78 12.67
CA SER A 579 16.49 -12.27 13.88
C SER A 579 15.72 -12.01 15.18
N ALA A 580 14.72 -11.12 15.18
CA ALA A 580 13.83 -10.92 16.32
C ALA A 580 12.87 -12.11 16.55
N PHE A 581 12.71 -13.01 15.57
CA PHE A 581 11.85 -14.19 15.63
C PHE A 581 12.59 -15.47 16.05
N ASP A 582 13.93 -15.41 16.21
CA ASP A 582 14.70 -16.47 16.86
C ASP A 582 14.66 -16.29 18.38
N ILE A 583 13.58 -16.77 18.97
CA ILE A 583 13.25 -16.56 20.37
C ILE A 583 14.24 -17.27 21.30
N ASP A 584 14.86 -18.37 20.86
CA ASP A 584 15.80 -19.18 21.64
C ASP A 584 17.15 -18.51 21.87
N HIS A 585 17.68 -17.86 20.84
CA HIS A 585 18.89 -17.04 20.99
C HIS A 585 18.66 -15.82 21.90
N VAL A 586 17.40 -15.43 22.11
CA VAL A 586 16.99 -14.27 22.92
C VAL A 586 16.55 -14.67 24.33
N ALA A 587 16.05 -15.90 24.55
CA ALA A 587 15.73 -16.48 25.85
C ALA A 587 15.72 -18.01 25.80
N LYS A 588 16.51 -18.65 26.66
CA LYS A 588 16.68 -20.12 26.72
C LYS A 588 15.44 -20.89 27.20
N ASP A 589 14.35 -20.20 27.51
CA ASP A 589 13.24 -20.74 28.29
C ASP A 589 12.15 -21.41 27.43
N LEU A 590 12.23 -21.28 26.09
CA LEU A 590 11.20 -21.74 25.15
C LEU A 590 11.61 -22.93 24.25
N ASN A 591 12.82 -23.47 24.40
CA ASN A 591 13.29 -24.73 23.79
C ASN A 591 12.95 -24.90 22.28
N GLY A 592 13.05 -23.85 21.49
CA GLY A 592 12.94 -23.88 20.03
C GLY A 592 11.52 -23.74 19.53
N LEU A 593 10.59 -23.41 20.42
CA LEU A 593 9.20 -23.21 20.04
C LEU A 593 9.02 -21.88 19.33
N VAL A 594 8.38 -21.94 18.16
CA VAL A 594 8.01 -20.77 17.35
C VAL A 594 6.48 -20.65 17.34
N PRO A 595 5.90 -19.43 17.42
CA PRO A 595 4.45 -19.25 17.39
C PRO A 595 3.87 -19.78 16.09
N LYS A 596 2.83 -20.61 16.18
CA LYS A 596 2.07 -21.16 15.06
C LYS A 596 0.71 -20.50 14.95
N LYS A 597 0.07 -20.60 13.79
CA LYS A 597 -1.32 -20.18 13.61
C LYS A 597 -2.22 -20.91 14.62
N SER A 598 -3.16 -20.16 15.20
CA SER A 598 -4.15 -20.72 16.13
C SER A 598 -5.03 -21.76 15.45
N LYS A 599 -5.22 -22.92 16.09
CA LYS A 599 -6.20 -23.93 15.65
C LYS A 599 -7.65 -23.48 15.87
N TYR A 600 -7.87 -22.63 16.85
CA TYR A 600 -9.18 -22.09 17.17
C TYR A 600 -9.30 -20.72 16.51
N LEU A 601 -10.19 -20.59 15.52
CA LEU A 601 -10.59 -19.31 14.97
C LEU A 601 -11.29 -18.52 16.08
N SER A 602 -10.54 -17.72 16.83
CA SER A 602 -11.16 -16.64 17.60
C SER A 602 -11.63 -15.61 16.58
N LEU A 603 -12.93 -15.64 16.26
CA LEU A 603 -13.59 -14.66 15.40
C LEU A 603 -13.53 -13.30 16.12
N ARG A 604 -12.42 -12.57 15.93
CA ARG A 604 -12.39 -11.12 16.18
C ARG A 604 -13.27 -10.43 15.14
N SER A 605 -13.77 -9.24 15.46
CA SER A 605 -15.00 -8.64 14.91
C SER A 605 -15.01 -8.29 13.41
N GLY A 606 -14.03 -8.74 12.62
CA GLY A 606 -13.98 -8.56 11.17
C GLY A 606 -13.33 -7.25 10.71
N VAL A 607 -12.62 -6.53 11.59
CA VAL A 607 -11.86 -5.33 11.20
C VAL A 607 -10.51 -5.75 10.60
N SER A 608 -10.29 -5.41 9.33
CA SER A 608 -8.99 -5.62 8.66
C SER A 608 -7.92 -4.74 9.30
N THR A 609 -6.80 -5.32 9.72
CA THR A 609 -5.62 -4.59 10.19
C THR A 609 -5.17 -3.59 9.13
N SER A 610 -4.89 -2.35 9.53
CA SER A 610 -4.44 -1.31 8.59
C SER A 610 -3.33 -0.43 9.15
N MET A 611 -2.47 0.06 8.26
CA MET A 611 -1.44 1.05 8.60
C MET A 611 -2.00 2.45 8.43
N THR A 612 -1.88 3.27 9.47
CA THR A 612 -2.29 4.69 9.46
C THR A 612 -1.07 5.59 9.68
N ASN A 613 -1.24 6.90 9.47
CA ASN A 613 -0.20 7.88 9.81
C ASN A 613 0.06 8.00 11.33
N ARG A 614 -0.71 7.32 12.19
CA ARG A 614 -0.53 7.26 13.65
C ARG A 614 0.07 5.94 14.14
N GLY A 615 0.22 4.95 13.26
CA GLY A 615 0.67 3.60 13.61
C GLY A 615 -0.31 2.55 13.09
N LEU A 616 -0.18 1.33 13.62
CA LEU A 616 -1.01 0.19 13.23
C LEU A 616 -2.37 0.22 13.95
N GLU A 617 -3.44 0.09 13.20
CA GLU A 617 -4.80 -0.11 13.70
C GLU A 617 -5.15 -1.60 13.65
N LEU A 618 -5.37 -2.21 14.81
CA LEU A 618 -5.72 -3.62 14.97
C LEU A 618 -6.52 -3.87 16.25
N GLU A 619 -7.29 -4.96 16.27
CA GLU A 619 -8.08 -5.40 17.43
C GLU A 619 -7.28 -6.44 18.26
N LEU A 620 -7.00 -6.13 19.54
CA LEU A 620 -6.29 -7.02 20.46
C LEU A 620 -7.08 -7.25 21.75
N SER A 621 -7.03 -8.47 22.31
CA SER A 621 -7.58 -8.77 23.63
C SER A 621 -6.60 -8.31 24.72
N LEU A 622 -7.03 -7.37 25.56
CA LEU A 622 -6.18 -6.76 26.59
C LEU A 622 -6.62 -7.19 28.00
N THR A 623 -5.65 -7.41 28.88
CA THR A 623 -5.87 -7.49 30.34
C THR A 623 -4.90 -6.56 31.07
N PRO A 624 -5.32 -5.84 32.12
CA PRO A 624 -4.40 -5.07 32.96
C PRO A 624 -3.30 -5.97 33.55
N PHE A 625 -2.09 -5.41 33.72
CA PHE A 625 -0.99 -6.13 34.34
C PHE A 625 -1.21 -6.26 35.86
N PRO A 626 -1.18 -7.48 36.45
CA PRO A 626 -1.71 -7.72 37.80
C PRO A 626 -1.11 -6.89 38.95
N ILE A 627 0.16 -6.49 38.85
CA ILE A 627 0.88 -5.74 39.90
C ILE A 627 1.07 -4.25 39.56
N ASP A 628 0.55 -3.79 38.41
CA ASP A 628 0.69 -2.40 38.01
C ASP A 628 -0.31 -1.49 38.73
N LYS A 629 0.16 -0.85 39.80
CA LYS A 629 -0.61 0.16 40.54
C LYS A 629 -0.92 1.42 39.73
N SER A 630 -0.19 1.68 38.64
CA SER A 630 -0.43 2.83 37.77
C SER A 630 -1.63 2.63 36.83
N GLY A 631 -2.03 1.37 36.59
CA GLY A 631 -3.09 1.02 35.63
C GLY A 631 -2.77 1.40 34.19
N SER A 632 -1.48 1.50 33.82
CA SER A 632 -1.03 1.90 32.49
C SER A 632 -0.50 0.74 31.65
N ILE A 633 -0.18 -0.39 32.26
CA ILE A 633 0.39 -1.56 31.61
C ILE A 633 -0.67 -2.64 31.36
N PHE A 634 -0.67 -3.17 30.14
CA PHE A 634 -1.58 -4.21 29.69
C PHE A 634 -0.82 -5.36 29.04
N LEU A 635 -1.32 -6.57 29.22
CA LEU A 635 -0.96 -7.73 28.43
C LEU A 635 -1.93 -7.82 27.25
N ALA A 636 -1.39 -7.83 26.03
CA ALA A 636 -2.16 -7.99 24.82
C ALA A 636 -1.95 -9.39 24.25
N PHE A 637 -3.01 -10.22 24.27
CA PHE A 637 -2.96 -11.60 23.79
C PHE A 637 -3.03 -11.66 22.27
N LEU A 638 -2.09 -12.39 21.70
CA LEU A 638 -2.01 -12.61 20.26
C LEU A 638 -2.77 -13.90 19.89
N ASN A 639 -3.47 -13.87 18.76
CA ASN A 639 -4.18 -15.02 18.19
C ASN A 639 -3.23 -16.01 17.49
N CYS A 640 -2.20 -16.43 18.19
CA CYS A 640 -1.27 -17.49 17.80
C CYS A 640 -0.91 -18.35 19.01
N GLU A 641 -0.25 -19.48 18.79
CA GLU A 641 0.04 -20.44 19.85
C GLU A 641 1.42 -21.10 19.71
N PHE A 642 2.13 -21.24 20.83
CA PHE A 642 3.22 -22.21 20.94
C PHE A 642 2.61 -23.59 21.17
N ARG A 643 2.99 -24.55 20.34
CA ARG A 643 2.48 -25.94 20.42
C ARG A 643 3.58 -26.91 20.74
N GLN A 644 3.37 -27.70 21.80
CA GLN A 644 4.19 -28.85 22.13
C GLN A 644 3.27 -30.02 22.55
N GLY A 645 3.14 -31.03 21.69
CA GLY A 645 2.19 -32.13 21.90
C GLY A 645 0.73 -31.66 21.91
N GLN A 646 0.02 -31.91 23.02
CA GLN A 646 -1.38 -31.49 23.24
C GLN A 646 -1.49 -30.11 23.92
N THR A 647 -0.38 -29.54 24.39
CA THR A 647 -0.36 -28.26 25.09
C THR A 647 -0.30 -27.11 24.09
N SER A 648 -1.18 -26.13 24.25
CA SER A 648 -1.19 -24.87 23.52
C SER A 648 -1.03 -23.70 24.48
N ILE A 649 -0.17 -22.75 24.12
CA ILE A 649 0.18 -21.59 24.93
C ILE A 649 0.09 -20.34 24.06
N ASN A 650 -0.76 -19.39 24.45
CA ASN A 650 -0.92 -18.13 23.73
C ASN A 650 0.11 -17.09 24.20
N PRO A 651 0.89 -16.48 23.30
CA PRO A 651 1.75 -15.37 23.67
C PRO A 651 0.94 -14.10 23.93
N ALA A 652 1.46 -13.27 24.83
CA ALA A 652 1.03 -11.92 25.06
C ALA A 652 2.21 -10.95 25.07
N ILE A 653 2.02 -9.79 24.45
CA ILE A 653 2.99 -8.69 24.45
C ILE A 653 2.62 -7.65 25.50
N LEU A 654 3.62 -6.93 26.01
CA LEU A 654 3.42 -5.84 26.95
C LEU A 654 3.17 -4.53 26.20
N LEU A 655 2.02 -3.92 26.49
CA LEU A 655 1.62 -2.64 25.97
C LEU A 655 1.46 -1.64 27.11
N GLN A 656 2.00 -0.44 26.93
CA GLN A 656 1.71 0.70 27.79
C GLN A 656 0.69 1.58 27.09
N ARG A 657 -0.38 1.92 27.80
CA ARG A 657 -1.40 2.85 27.31
C ARG A 657 -0.79 4.23 27.11
N ALA A 658 -0.96 4.79 25.91
CA ALA A 658 -0.40 6.08 25.54
C ALA A 658 -1.31 7.27 25.90
N ALA A 659 -2.61 7.01 26.12
CA ALA A 659 -3.59 8.02 26.51
C ALA A 659 -4.62 7.42 27.48
N TRP A 660 -4.93 8.11 28.58
CA TRP A 660 -5.84 7.55 29.62
C TRP A 660 -7.33 7.51 29.23
N ASP A 661 -7.83 8.25 28.21
CA ASP A 661 -9.24 8.25 27.73
C ASP A 661 -9.51 7.21 26.65
N LYS A 662 -8.45 6.77 25.97
CA LYS A 662 -8.59 5.93 24.79
C LYS A 662 -7.98 4.58 25.10
N ASP A 663 -8.86 3.59 25.30
CA ASP A 663 -8.49 2.17 25.32
C ASP A 663 -8.16 1.65 23.91
N SER A 664 -7.67 2.52 23.03
CA SER A 664 -7.31 2.22 21.64
C SER A 664 -5.90 2.67 21.25
N HIS A 665 -5.16 3.36 22.13
CA HIS A 665 -3.82 3.87 21.82
C HIS A 665 -2.77 3.30 22.77
N PHE A 666 -1.87 2.50 22.23
CA PHE A 666 -0.85 1.78 22.99
C PHE A 666 0.50 1.87 22.32
N VAL A 667 1.56 1.78 23.13
CA VAL A 667 2.94 1.60 22.67
C VAL A 667 3.49 0.29 23.20
N ARG A 668 4.30 -0.39 22.39
CA ARG A 668 4.98 -1.60 22.84
C ARG A 668 6.13 -1.23 23.77
N ILE A 669 6.18 -1.87 24.93
CA ILE A 669 7.28 -1.76 25.89
C ILE A 669 7.88 -3.14 26.13
N ARG A 670 9.10 -3.16 26.68
CA ARG A 670 9.78 -4.41 27.09
C ARG A 670 9.64 -5.55 26.05
N PRO A 671 10.06 -5.34 24.79
CA PRO A 671 10.00 -6.39 23.77
C PRO A 671 10.91 -7.58 24.09
N ASP A 672 11.79 -7.47 25.09
CA ASP A 672 12.52 -8.59 25.68
C ASP A 672 11.60 -9.56 26.43
N ILE A 673 10.38 -9.17 26.79
CA ILE A 673 9.40 -10.02 27.47
C ILE A 673 8.30 -10.43 26.49
N LEU A 674 8.02 -11.74 26.45
CA LEU A 674 6.82 -12.31 25.85
C LEU A 674 6.13 -13.13 26.94
N ALA A 675 4.99 -12.67 27.41
CA ALA A 675 4.22 -13.38 28.42
C ALA A 675 3.49 -14.57 27.77
N LEU A 676 3.21 -15.61 28.55
CA LEU A 676 2.61 -16.84 28.06
C LEU A 676 1.34 -17.12 28.84
N SER A 677 0.24 -17.42 28.16
CA SER A 677 -1.01 -17.84 28.80
C SER A 677 -1.38 -19.26 28.38
N MET A 678 -1.68 -20.06 29.39
CA MET A 678 -2.37 -21.34 29.27
C MET A 678 -3.79 -21.17 29.80
N MET A 679 -4.67 -22.10 29.43
CA MET A 679 -6.13 -22.06 29.67
C MET A 679 -6.57 -21.54 31.06
N ASN A 680 -5.77 -21.75 32.12
CA ASN A 680 -6.07 -21.30 33.49
C ASN A 680 -4.88 -20.63 34.23
N SER A 681 -3.79 -20.26 33.54
CA SER A 681 -2.61 -19.64 34.18
C SER A 681 -1.80 -18.76 33.22
N ILE A 682 -1.25 -17.64 33.72
CA ILE A 682 -0.27 -16.83 33.00
C ILE A 682 1.11 -17.19 33.53
N ILE A 683 1.97 -17.74 32.67
CA ILE A 683 3.38 -17.97 32.96
C ILE A 683 4.14 -16.69 32.57
N LEU A 684 4.75 -16.06 33.57
CA LEU A 684 5.65 -14.92 33.39
C LEU A 684 7.10 -15.41 33.59
N PRO A 685 8.10 -14.84 32.89
CA PRO A 685 9.52 -15.15 33.12
C PRO A 685 9.95 -15.01 34.60
N ASP A 686 10.98 -15.73 35.03
CA ASP A 686 11.45 -15.79 36.43
C ASP A 686 11.71 -14.40 37.06
N GLU A 687 12.15 -13.43 36.25
CA GLU A 687 12.35 -12.04 36.67
C GLU A 687 11.05 -11.35 37.14
N LEU A 688 9.89 -11.68 36.54
CA LEU A 688 8.58 -11.16 36.93
C LEU A 688 7.98 -11.93 38.11
N LEU A 689 8.26 -13.23 38.23
CA LEU A 689 7.89 -14.05 39.39
C LEU A 689 8.54 -13.53 40.69
N ASN A 690 9.76 -13.02 40.61
CA ASN A 690 10.44 -12.38 41.75
C ASN A 690 9.80 -11.04 42.16
N MET A 691 9.22 -10.30 41.23
CA MET A 691 8.46 -9.06 41.53
C MET A 691 7.09 -9.34 42.16
N MET A 692 6.48 -10.49 41.87
CA MET A 692 5.15 -10.88 42.38
C MET A 692 5.14 -11.48 43.79
N ARG A 693 6.30 -11.87 44.36
CA ARG A 693 6.38 -12.42 45.73
C ARG A 693 6.21 -11.39 46.85
N GLY A 694 6.05 -10.10 46.50
CA GLY A 694 5.80 -9.01 47.44
C GLY A 694 4.36 -8.48 47.40
N GLY A 695 3.43 -9.19 48.07
CA GLY A 695 2.23 -8.59 48.66
C GLY A 695 0.96 -8.52 47.79
N GLN A 696 0.00 -9.41 48.08
CA GLN A 696 -1.42 -9.21 47.75
C GLN A 696 -2.06 -8.16 48.68
N THR A 697 -2.93 -7.30 48.14
CA THR A 697 -4.35 -7.26 48.54
C THR A 697 -5.19 -6.53 47.47
N LEU A 698 -6.32 -7.13 47.09
CA LEU A 698 -7.39 -6.55 46.28
C LEU A 698 -8.17 -5.49 47.08
N ILE A 699 -8.41 -4.31 46.48
CA ILE A 699 -9.57 -3.44 46.81
C ILE A 699 -10.08 -2.80 45.51
N LEU A 700 -11.40 -2.86 45.30
CA LEU A 700 -12.13 -2.33 44.13
C LEU A 700 -12.57 -0.87 44.33
N LYS A 701 -12.38 -0.12 43.22
CA LYS A 701 -13.09 1.07 42.71
C LYS A 701 -13.01 2.41 43.45
N GLU A 702 -12.49 3.39 42.69
CA GLU A 702 -12.92 4.79 42.71
C GLU A 702 -12.86 5.40 41.31
N ALA A 703 -13.64 6.45 41.09
CA ALA A 703 -13.97 7.04 39.79
C ALA A 703 -12.82 7.83 39.11
N ILE A 704 -12.95 7.94 37.78
CA ILE A 704 -11.92 8.30 36.78
C ILE A 704 -12.03 9.78 36.36
N PRO A 705 -10.94 10.59 36.41
CA PRO A 705 -10.88 11.87 35.71
C PRO A 705 -9.92 11.89 34.51
N ARG A 706 -10.17 12.87 33.63
CA ARG A 706 -9.84 12.89 32.20
C ARG A 706 -8.67 13.80 31.78
N GLN A 707 -7.70 13.36 30.96
CA GLN A 707 -6.72 13.87 29.93
C GLN A 707 -5.58 14.86 30.17
N ILE A 708 -4.35 14.43 29.81
CA ILE A 708 -3.28 15.17 29.11
C ILE A 708 -2.65 14.30 27.99
N PHE A 709 -2.36 14.89 26.82
CA PHE A 709 -1.70 14.28 25.65
C PHE A 709 -0.34 14.93 25.36
N VAL A 710 0.66 14.16 24.88
CA VAL A 710 1.88 14.69 24.24
C VAL A 710 2.35 13.79 23.08
N PRO A 711 2.69 14.34 21.89
CA PRO A 711 3.14 13.57 20.73
C PRO A 711 4.66 13.24 20.72
N HIS A 712 5.03 12.11 20.09
CA HIS A 712 6.40 11.56 20.04
C HIS A 712 7.34 12.28 19.03
N ASN A 713 6.84 13.04 18.05
CA ASN A 713 7.67 13.62 16.97
C ASN A 713 7.47 15.13 16.79
N THR A 714 7.78 15.92 17.82
CA THR A 714 8.05 17.36 17.63
C THR A 714 9.45 17.67 18.15
N PRO A 715 10.35 18.22 17.32
CA PRO A 715 11.70 18.65 17.74
C PRO A 715 11.68 19.68 18.87
N ASP A 716 10.56 20.36 19.09
CA ASP A 716 10.33 21.26 20.20
C ASP A 716 9.09 20.81 20.97
N LEU A 717 9.25 20.52 22.26
CA LEU A 717 8.18 20.33 23.22
C LEU A 717 7.17 21.48 23.09
N ARG A 718 6.00 21.22 22.48
CA ARG A 718 4.92 22.21 22.49
C ARG A 718 4.43 22.34 23.93
N TYR A 719 4.79 23.44 24.59
CA TYR A 719 4.28 23.82 25.89
C TYR A 719 2.74 23.88 25.86
N LEU A 720 2.11 23.48 26.97
CA LEU A 720 0.68 23.70 27.19
C LEU A 720 0.39 25.20 27.06
N LYS A 721 -0.53 25.60 26.17
CA LYS A 721 -0.81 27.02 25.88
C LYS A 721 -1.92 27.64 26.73
N GLY A 722 -2.86 26.85 27.25
CA GLY A 722 -3.90 27.37 28.12
C GLY A 722 -4.85 26.33 28.70
N VAL A 723 -5.77 26.80 29.56
CA VAL A 723 -6.92 26.08 30.13
C VAL A 723 -8.20 26.83 29.78
N ILE A 724 -9.12 26.20 29.06
CA ILE A 724 -10.46 26.78 28.85
C ILE A 724 -11.45 26.18 29.84
N PHE A 725 -12.21 27.03 30.51
CA PHE A 725 -13.14 26.74 31.59
C PHE A 725 -14.59 27.07 31.17
N ARG A 726 -15.49 26.09 31.29
CA ARG A 726 -16.92 26.22 30.97
C ARG A 726 -17.76 25.68 32.13
N PRO A 727 -18.27 26.56 33.03
CA PRO A 727 -19.11 26.13 34.15
C PRO A 727 -20.53 25.80 33.66
N GLU A 728 -21.03 24.61 33.98
CA GLU A 728 -22.42 24.21 33.72
C GLU A 728 -23.08 23.78 35.04
N ILE A 729 -24.23 24.36 35.41
CA ILE A 729 -24.96 24.00 36.65
C ILE A 729 -26.13 23.07 36.29
N LYS A 730 -26.20 21.89 36.93
CA LYS A 730 -27.29 20.91 36.75
C LYS A 730 -28.00 20.63 38.08
N GLY A 731 -29.32 20.40 38.04
CA GLY A 731 -30.10 19.95 39.21
C GLY A 731 -30.93 21.01 39.95
N LEU A 732 -31.07 22.22 39.42
CA LEU A 732 -32.01 23.23 39.96
C LEU A 732 -33.44 22.88 39.54
N LYS A 733 -34.37 22.79 40.51
CA LYS A 733 -35.82 22.86 40.20
C LYS A 733 -36.15 24.31 39.82
N ASP A 734 -37.04 24.48 38.85
CA ASP A 734 -37.54 25.80 38.46
C ASP A 734 -37.86 26.64 39.71
N GLU A 735 -37.24 27.84 39.76
CA GLU A 735 -37.33 28.92 40.75
C GLU A 735 -36.17 29.19 41.74
N SER A 736 -35.11 28.37 41.84
CA SER A 736 -33.89 28.78 42.57
C SER A 736 -32.70 29.04 41.63
N LYS A 737 -32.57 30.26 41.10
CA LYS A 737 -31.35 30.68 40.38
C LYS A 737 -30.21 30.88 41.39
N ILE A 738 -29.42 29.84 41.67
CA ILE A 738 -28.10 30.03 42.28
C ILE A 738 -27.18 30.58 41.19
N ILE A 739 -26.83 31.85 41.29
CA ILE A 739 -25.85 32.49 40.39
C ILE A 739 -24.47 32.22 40.97
N VAL A 740 -23.72 31.31 40.36
CA VAL A 740 -22.31 31.11 40.69
C VAL A 740 -21.50 32.12 39.88
N ARG A 741 -20.99 33.18 40.53
CA ARG A 741 -20.09 34.13 39.84
C ARG A 741 -18.67 33.64 39.97
N VAL A 742 -18.00 33.44 38.85
CA VAL A 742 -16.60 33.01 38.81
C VAL A 742 -15.74 34.27 38.73
N ARG A 743 -14.91 34.49 39.75
CA ARG A 743 -13.95 35.61 39.78
C ARG A 743 -12.55 35.05 39.66
N SER A 744 -11.81 35.51 38.65
CA SER A 744 -10.37 35.24 38.59
C SER A 744 -9.58 36.38 39.23
N ARG A 745 -8.54 36.03 39.99
CA ARG A 745 -7.57 36.98 40.55
C ARG A 745 -6.18 36.89 39.94
N SER A 746 -5.97 36.00 38.97
CA SER A 746 -4.66 35.86 38.32
C SER A 746 -4.60 36.70 37.04
N PRO A 747 -3.49 37.42 36.78
CA PRO A 747 -3.32 38.25 35.58
C PRO A 747 -3.33 37.44 34.26
N THR A 748 -3.28 36.10 34.33
CA THR A 748 -3.27 35.17 33.18
C THR A 748 -4.64 34.67 32.73
N TRP A 749 -5.72 35.02 33.44
CA TRP A 749 -7.08 34.60 33.09
C TRP A 749 -7.79 35.69 32.29
N GLN A 750 -8.22 35.37 31.09
CA GLN A 750 -8.98 36.25 30.21
C GLN A 750 -10.41 35.74 30.07
N TYR A 751 -11.37 36.65 30.31
CA TYR A 751 -12.78 36.40 30.03
C TYR A 751 -13.02 36.51 28.52
N PHE A 752 -13.70 35.54 27.93
CA PHE A 752 -14.08 35.60 26.51
C PHE A 752 -15.44 34.91 26.26
N VAL A 753 -16.17 35.38 25.27
CA VAL A 753 -17.48 34.80 24.90
C VAL A 753 -17.29 33.89 23.69
N ASP A 754 -17.57 32.60 23.83
CA ASP A 754 -17.48 31.64 22.72
C ASP A 754 -18.79 31.64 21.92
N THR A 755 -18.83 32.35 20.79
CA THR A 755 -20.02 32.52 19.94
C THR A 755 -20.31 31.35 19.00
N ARG A 756 -19.66 30.20 19.18
CA ARG A 756 -19.68 29.08 18.23
C ARG A 756 -20.88 28.12 18.35
N GLN A 757 -21.83 28.35 19.26
CA GLN A 757 -23.09 27.59 19.34
C GLN A 757 -24.30 28.38 18.83
N GLY A 758 -24.30 28.71 17.54
CA GLY A 758 -25.46 29.27 16.84
C GLY A 758 -26.02 30.58 17.44
N PRO A 759 -27.12 31.13 16.87
CA PRO A 759 -27.61 32.47 17.23
C PRO A 759 -28.29 32.59 18.60
N SER A 760 -28.46 31.52 19.39
CA SER A 760 -29.38 31.53 20.55
C SER A 760 -28.83 31.01 21.89
N GLN A 761 -27.55 30.66 22.02
CA GLN A 761 -26.96 30.30 23.32
C GLN A 761 -25.58 30.92 23.51
N THR A 762 -25.51 31.99 24.30
CA THR A 762 -24.25 32.54 24.83
C THR A 762 -23.85 31.76 26.09
N ALA A 763 -22.84 30.91 26.00
CA ALA A 763 -22.24 30.27 27.17
C ALA A 763 -21.02 31.08 27.64
N GLU A 764 -21.03 31.53 28.90
CA GLU A 764 -19.87 32.20 29.51
C GLU A 764 -18.70 31.21 29.60
N SER A 765 -17.57 31.54 28.97
CA SER A 765 -16.35 30.74 28.98
C SER A 765 -15.18 31.58 29.51
N TYR A 766 -14.21 30.94 30.15
CA TYR A 766 -13.04 31.62 30.71
C TYR A 766 -11.77 30.91 30.21
N GLU A 767 -10.77 31.64 29.71
CA GLU A 767 -9.52 31.05 29.20
C GLU A 767 -8.36 31.52 30.07
N ILE A 768 -7.56 30.56 30.54
CA ILE A 768 -6.24 30.81 31.07
C ILE A 768 -5.27 30.71 29.90
N ASN A 769 -4.56 31.78 29.59
CA ASN A 769 -3.34 31.67 28.78
C ASN A 769 -2.18 31.43 29.75
N PHE A 770 -1.45 30.33 29.59
CA PHE A 770 -0.25 30.11 30.40
C PHE A 770 0.84 31.07 29.90
N ASP A 771 0.95 32.25 30.51
CA ASP A 771 2.19 33.04 30.44
C ASP A 771 3.33 32.40 31.29
N LEU A 772 3.12 31.17 31.75
CA LEU A 772 4.16 30.26 32.25
C LEU A 772 4.83 29.59 31.05
N ALA A 773 5.57 30.38 30.28
CA ALA A 773 6.66 29.85 29.50
C ALA A 773 7.82 29.53 30.47
N PRO A 774 8.17 28.26 30.70
CA PRO A 774 7.60 27.01 30.18
C PRO A 774 6.84 26.17 31.23
N GLY A 775 5.73 25.54 30.82
CA GLY A 775 5.07 24.47 31.59
C GLY A 775 5.96 23.22 31.76
N PRO A 776 5.65 22.31 32.70
CA PRO A 776 6.50 21.15 32.99
C PRO A 776 6.56 20.18 31.81
N SER A 777 7.75 19.67 31.50
CA SER A 777 7.95 18.59 30.54
C SER A 777 7.50 17.23 31.11
N LEU A 778 7.18 16.26 30.24
CA LEU A 778 6.81 14.88 30.65
C LEU A 778 7.80 14.23 31.62
N GLY A 779 9.09 14.55 31.49
CA GLY A 779 10.15 13.99 32.31
C GLY A 779 10.42 14.76 33.61
N SER A 780 9.89 15.96 33.78
CA SER A 780 10.25 16.86 34.89
C SER A 780 9.22 16.92 36.02
N LEU A 781 8.01 16.38 35.85
CA LEU A 781 6.98 16.37 36.89
C LEU A 781 7.19 15.17 37.84
N GLN A 782 7.90 15.39 38.95
CA GLN A 782 8.13 14.37 39.98
C GLN A 782 7.16 14.46 41.16
N GLU A 783 6.52 15.62 41.34
CA GLU A 783 5.58 15.90 42.43
C GLU A 783 4.32 16.59 41.88
N PRO A 784 3.20 16.57 42.62
CA PRO A 784 2.01 17.30 42.22
C PRO A 784 2.27 18.82 42.16
N ILE A 785 1.64 19.49 41.20
CA ILE A 785 1.73 20.95 41.06
C ILE A 785 0.35 21.58 41.00
N VAL A 786 0.24 22.82 41.46
CA VAL A 786 -0.94 23.66 41.27
C VAL A 786 -0.81 24.42 39.96
N LEU A 787 -1.83 24.34 39.11
CA LEU A 787 -1.92 25.08 37.85
C LEU A 787 -2.68 26.41 38.01
N GLY A 788 -3.66 26.47 38.91
CA GLY A 788 -4.47 27.68 39.08
C GLY A 788 -5.57 27.56 40.13
N VAL A 789 -6.17 28.70 40.45
CA VAL A 789 -7.21 28.84 41.47
C VAL A 789 -8.37 29.70 40.93
N LEU A 790 -9.60 29.28 41.18
CA LEU A 790 -10.84 29.96 40.82
C LEU A 790 -11.64 30.36 42.04
N GLU A 791 -11.97 31.64 42.21
CA GLU A 791 -12.90 32.05 43.27
C GLU A 791 -14.34 31.84 42.80
N LEU A 792 -15.11 31.07 43.58
CA LEU A 792 -16.53 30.83 43.37
C LEU A 792 -17.33 31.68 44.37
N ASP A 793 -18.12 32.61 43.84
CA ASP A 793 -19.07 33.41 44.60
C ASP A 793 -20.46 32.75 44.48
N LEU A 794 -20.83 32.02 45.53
CA LEU A 794 -22.07 31.25 45.62
C LEU A 794 -23.24 32.06 46.24
N GLY A 795 -23.05 33.36 46.49
CA GLY A 795 -24.10 34.25 46.98
C GLY A 795 -24.30 34.35 48.50
N SER A 796 -23.47 33.70 49.32
CA SER A 796 -23.44 33.89 50.79
C SER A 796 -22.23 34.70 51.24
N ALA A 797 -22.44 35.66 52.16
CA ALA A 797 -21.44 36.64 52.58
C ALA A 797 -20.20 36.03 53.30
N ASP A 798 -20.35 34.83 53.90
CA ASP A 798 -19.36 34.28 54.83
C ASP A 798 -18.55 33.09 54.28
N SER A 799 -18.68 32.72 52.99
CA SER A 799 -18.02 31.51 52.46
C SER A 799 -17.58 31.64 51.00
N LYS A 800 -16.65 32.56 50.72
CA LYS A 800 -15.95 32.60 49.42
C LYS A 800 -15.01 31.39 49.33
N GLN A 801 -15.29 30.50 48.39
CA GLN A 801 -14.58 29.24 48.21
C GLN A 801 -13.76 29.27 46.93
N CYS A 802 -12.60 28.62 46.97
CA CYS A 802 -11.68 28.58 45.86
C CYS A 802 -11.56 27.16 45.32
N LEU A 803 -11.74 26.98 44.01
CA LEU A 803 -11.42 25.72 43.33
C LEU A 803 -9.96 25.78 42.87
N VAL A 804 -9.13 24.91 43.45
CA VAL A 804 -7.73 24.71 43.07
C VAL A 804 -7.62 23.54 42.10
N MET A 805 -6.83 23.71 41.05
CA MET A 805 -6.63 22.70 40.00
C MET A 805 -5.15 22.46 39.79
N GLY A 806 -4.78 21.21 39.49
CA GLY A 806 -3.38 20.83 39.34
C GLY A 806 -3.17 19.53 38.58
N LEU A 807 -1.89 19.15 38.44
CA LEU A 807 -1.46 17.89 37.84
C LEU A 807 -0.68 17.06 38.86
N GLU A 808 -0.75 15.74 38.75
CA GLU A 808 0.06 14.82 39.53
C GLU A 808 0.68 13.74 38.63
N PRO A 809 1.91 13.28 38.96
CA PRO A 809 2.53 12.17 38.25
C PRO A 809 1.73 10.88 38.44
N LEU A 810 1.83 9.98 37.46
CA LEU A 810 1.37 8.61 37.63
C LEU A 810 2.19 7.89 38.71
N LEU A 811 1.54 6.95 39.41
CA LEU A 811 2.27 6.05 40.28
C LEU A 811 3.35 5.29 39.47
N PRO A 812 4.51 4.98 40.06
CA PRO A 812 5.53 4.19 39.39
C PRO A 812 4.95 2.86 38.90
N ASN A 813 5.12 2.57 37.61
CA ASN A 813 4.79 1.26 37.06
C ASN A 813 5.93 0.25 37.35
N PRO A 814 5.65 -1.06 37.32
CA PRO A 814 6.64 -2.10 37.64
C PRO A 814 7.91 -2.05 36.79
N PHE A 815 7.84 -1.50 35.58
CA PHE A 815 8.95 -1.42 34.64
C PHE A 815 9.68 -0.08 34.64
N GLN A 816 9.27 0.87 35.50
CA GLN A 816 9.81 2.23 35.59
C GLN A 816 9.85 2.95 34.23
N THR A 817 8.93 2.58 33.33
CA THR A 817 8.80 3.23 32.02
C THR A 817 8.25 4.65 32.21
N THR A 818 8.77 5.61 31.45
CA THR A 818 8.28 7.00 31.51
C THR A 818 6.79 7.02 31.20
N PRO A 819 5.95 7.67 32.02
CA PRO A 819 4.55 7.86 31.66
C PRO A 819 4.40 8.81 30.47
N LEU A 820 3.46 8.52 29.57
CA LEU A 820 3.14 9.38 28.43
C LEU A 820 2.05 10.42 28.72
N TYR A 821 1.54 10.46 29.96
CA TYR A 821 0.54 11.41 30.42
C TYR A 821 0.62 11.61 31.94
N PHE A 822 0.01 12.70 32.42
CA PHE A 822 -0.17 13.00 33.84
C PHE A 822 -1.65 12.89 34.23
N LEU A 823 -1.91 12.72 35.53
CA LEU A 823 -3.27 12.73 36.06
C LEU A 823 -3.64 14.14 36.51
N PRO A 824 -4.77 14.69 36.05
CA PRO A 824 -5.29 15.94 36.59
C PRO A 824 -5.95 15.72 37.96
N TRP A 825 -5.94 16.76 38.79
CA TRP A 825 -6.67 16.77 40.06
C TRP A 825 -7.29 18.15 40.33
N TYR A 826 -8.25 18.18 41.25
CA TYR A 826 -8.83 19.40 41.79
C TYR A 826 -9.10 19.25 43.29
N ALA A 827 -9.19 20.38 43.98
CA ALA A 827 -9.55 20.47 45.39
C ALA A 827 -10.29 21.79 45.66
N PHE A 828 -11.15 21.82 46.68
CA PHE A 828 -11.71 23.07 47.20
C PHE A 828 -10.86 23.55 48.38
N GLU A 829 -10.68 24.86 48.48
CA GLU A 829 -9.87 25.49 49.52
C GLU A 829 -10.45 26.85 49.92
N GLU A 830 -10.21 27.26 51.16
CA GLU A 830 -10.67 28.53 51.71
C GLU A 830 -9.90 29.71 51.10
N GLN A 831 -10.60 30.82 50.85
CA GLN A 831 -9.98 32.05 50.35
C GLN A 831 -8.83 32.55 51.24
N ALA A 832 -8.88 32.32 52.56
CA ALA A 832 -7.83 32.71 53.48
C ALA A 832 -6.50 31.99 53.23
N TRP A 833 -6.52 30.71 52.84
CA TRP A 833 -5.33 29.92 52.51
C TRP A 833 -4.76 30.33 51.15
N ILE A 834 -5.63 30.55 50.17
CA ILE A 834 -5.24 31.06 48.85
C ILE A 834 -4.60 32.46 48.95
N ALA A 835 -5.15 33.34 49.79
CA ALA A 835 -4.60 34.68 50.02
C ALA A 835 -3.20 34.65 50.66
N ARG A 836 -2.86 33.57 51.38
CA ARG A 836 -1.52 33.33 51.94
C ARG A 836 -0.59 32.59 50.99
N GLN A 837 -1.06 32.19 49.80
CA GLN A 837 -0.34 31.35 48.82
C GLN A 837 0.16 30.02 49.41
N ASP A 838 -0.56 29.48 50.40
CA ASP A 838 -0.23 28.19 51.01
C ASP A 838 -1.07 27.08 50.35
N PHE A 839 -0.40 26.19 49.63
CA PHE A 839 -1.00 25.06 48.91
C PHE A 839 -0.69 23.69 49.53
N THR A 840 -0.09 23.65 50.71
CA THR A 840 0.38 22.41 51.35
C THR A 840 -0.74 21.36 51.51
N ARG A 841 -1.95 21.81 51.89
CA ARG A 841 -3.13 20.95 52.07
C ARG A 841 -3.67 20.38 50.77
N VAL A 842 -3.76 21.20 49.73
CA VAL A 842 -4.25 20.77 48.41
C VAL A 842 -3.22 19.98 47.63
N LEU A 843 -1.93 20.06 47.96
CA LEU A 843 -0.89 19.23 47.36
C LEU A 843 -0.85 17.82 47.98
N ASP A 844 -1.26 17.66 49.24
CA ASP A 844 -1.37 16.35 49.91
C ASP A 844 -2.62 15.57 49.45
N LYS A 845 -2.42 14.48 48.70
CA LYS A 845 -3.49 13.70 48.03
C LYS A 845 -4.56 13.15 49.00
N PRO A 846 -4.22 12.56 50.16
CA PRO A 846 -5.17 12.27 51.24
C PRO A 846 -5.99 13.47 51.71
N GLN A 847 -5.39 14.64 51.87
CA GLN A 847 -6.07 15.84 52.37
C GLN A 847 -6.97 16.49 51.31
N ARG A 848 -6.70 16.30 50.00
CA ARG A 848 -7.61 16.72 48.91
C ARG A 848 -9.01 16.11 49.01
N ARG A 849 -9.13 14.91 49.59
CA ARG A 849 -10.39 14.14 49.69
C ARG A 849 -11.12 14.31 51.02
N LEU A 850 -10.46 14.88 52.01
CA LEU A 850 -11.00 15.06 53.36
C LEU A 850 -11.71 16.43 53.43
N GLU A 851 -13.02 16.37 53.19
CA GLU A 851 -14.04 17.28 53.71
C GLU A 851 -13.86 18.79 53.46
N TRP A 852 -14.49 19.28 52.39
CA TRP A 852 -14.95 20.68 52.34
C TRP A 852 -16.46 20.71 52.18
N ARG A 853 -17.14 20.94 53.31
CA ARG A 853 -18.59 21.04 53.47
C ARG A 853 -19.05 22.45 53.16
N VAL A 854 -19.30 22.74 51.90
CA VAL A 854 -20.01 23.98 51.52
C VAL A 854 -21.37 23.53 51.01
N LEU A 855 -22.17 23.06 51.97
CA LEU A 855 -23.46 22.38 51.81
C LEU A 855 -23.30 20.97 51.23
N ASP A 856 -24.04 19.99 51.76
CA ASP A 856 -24.12 18.59 51.28
C ASP A 856 -24.70 18.48 49.84
N MET A 857 -24.55 19.51 49.01
CA MET A 857 -25.38 19.80 47.86
C MET A 857 -24.60 20.04 46.58
N ILE A 858 -23.28 20.24 46.53
CA ILE A 858 -22.57 20.56 45.27
C ILE A 858 -21.49 19.53 44.96
N ARG A 859 -21.60 18.86 43.80
CA ARG A 859 -20.59 17.95 43.25
C ARG A 859 -19.99 18.54 41.98
N ALA A 860 -18.66 18.73 41.98
CA ALA A 860 -17.91 19.10 40.79
C ALA A 860 -17.55 17.86 39.99
N THR A 861 -17.89 17.82 38.71
CA THR A 861 -17.40 16.84 37.73
C THR A 861 -16.53 17.58 36.72
N ILE A 862 -15.25 17.18 36.62
CA ILE A 862 -14.29 17.80 35.70
C ILE A 862 -14.01 16.82 34.55
N GLY A 863 -14.22 17.29 33.31
CA GLY A 863 -13.79 16.59 32.11
C GLY A 863 -12.72 17.39 31.38
N ILE A 864 -11.58 16.77 31.05
CA ILE A 864 -10.55 17.40 30.23
C ILE A 864 -10.54 16.80 28.83
N GLU A 865 -10.32 17.68 27.86
CA GLU A 865 -10.10 17.35 26.47
C GLU A 865 -8.81 18.06 26.00
N SER A 866 -7.95 17.38 25.24
CA SER A 866 -6.81 18.03 24.58
C SER A 866 -7.15 18.37 23.12
N ARG A 867 -7.00 19.63 22.71
CA ARG A 867 -7.07 20.03 21.29
C ARG A 867 -5.93 20.99 20.94
N TYR A 868 -5.30 20.80 19.78
CA TYR A 868 -4.34 21.75 19.19
C TYR A 868 -3.27 22.30 20.16
N SER A 869 -2.75 21.47 21.07
CA SER A 869 -1.72 21.85 22.07
C SER A 869 -2.20 22.69 23.27
N SER A 870 -3.52 22.72 23.52
CA SER A 870 -4.13 23.30 24.72
C SER A 870 -4.98 22.25 25.48
N LEU A 871 -5.09 22.38 26.80
CA LEU A 871 -5.99 21.57 27.64
C LEU A 871 -7.31 22.32 27.82
N PHE A 872 -8.44 21.63 27.65
CA PHE A 872 -9.78 22.20 27.80
C PHE A 872 -10.43 21.52 28.99
N TYR A 873 -10.76 22.27 30.04
CA TYR A 873 -11.42 21.76 31.24
C TYR A 873 -12.90 22.14 31.22
N SER A 874 -13.78 21.16 31.08
CA SER A 874 -15.20 21.31 31.38
C SER A 874 -15.42 21.05 32.87
N LEU A 875 -16.06 21.98 33.58
CA LEU A 875 -16.49 21.80 34.97
C LEU A 875 -18.02 21.83 35.01
N THR A 876 -18.62 20.69 35.34
CA THR A 876 -20.05 20.63 35.65
C THR A 876 -20.22 20.66 37.16
N LEU A 877 -20.97 21.63 37.67
CA LEU A 877 -21.40 21.69 39.06
C LEU A 877 -22.80 21.06 39.14
N GLU A 878 -22.89 19.86 39.68
CA GLU A 878 -24.16 19.17 39.94
C GLU A 878 -24.64 19.48 41.35
N ILE A 879 -25.90 19.90 41.48
CA ILE A 879 -26.53 20.13 42.77
C ILE A 879 -27.31 18.89 43.20
N ASP A 880 -26.91 18.21 44.29
CA ASP A 880 -27.62 17.06 44.83
C ASP A 880 -28.82 17.52 45.68
N SER A 881 -30.04 17.31 45.17
CA SER A 881 -31.28 17.79 45.80
C SER A 881 -31.81 16.85 46.90
N LYS A 882 -31.06 15.82 47.33
CA LYS A 882 -31.54 14.84 48.31
C LYS A 882 -31.30 15.26 49.77
N ARG A 883 -32.08 16.25 50.23
CA ARG A 883 -32.67 16.17 51.58
C ARG A 883 -34.19 16.16 51.43
N LYS A 884 -34.76 14.95 51.44
CA LYS A 884 -36.12 14.76 51.94
C LYS A 884 -36.11 15.22 53.39
N THR A 885 -36.97 16.17 53.71
CA THR A 885 -37.46 16.39 55.08
C THR A 885 -37.88 15.04 55.67
N ASN A 886 -37.17 14.56 56.67
CA ASN A 886 -37.72 13.54 57.57
C ASN A 886 -38.70 14.24 58.49
N SER A 887 -39.98 14.26 58.09
CA SER A 887 -41.09 14.67 58.95
C SER A 887 -41.67 13.43 59.65
N TRP A 888 -41.08 12.97 60.74
CA TRP A 888 -41.73 12.03 61.67
C TRP A 888 -41.24 12.27 63.11
N PHE A 889 -41.65 13.39 63.70
CA PHE A 889 -42.42 13.53 64.95
C PHE A 889 -42.44 15.02 65.38
N GLN A 890 -43.57 15.42 65.99
CA GLN A 890 -43.99 16.77 66.37
C GLN A 890 -43.01 17.53 67.27
#